data_AF-A0A961AW53-F1
#
_entry.id   AF-A0A961AW53-F1
#
_cell.length_a   1.000
_cell.length_b   1.000
_cell.length_c   1.000
_cell.angle_alpha   90.00
_cell.angle_beta   90.00
_cell.angle_gamma   90.00
#
_symmetry.space_group_name_H-M   'P 1'
#
loop_
_entity.id
_entity.type
_entity.pdbx_description
1 polymer ?
#
loop_
_entity_poly.entity_id
_entity_poly.type
_entity_poly.pdbx_seq_one_letter_code
_entity_poly.pdbx_strand_id
1 'polypeptide(L)'
;MPTLRLFSLAALCLSLLSIAGFTPADERPPNIIYIMTDDLGYGDLGCYGQETVKTPNVDRMAEEGLRFTDHYAGHTVCRPSRLVLWTGKHVGHTGLIGNRDRMLTGTEHTVARLLQDAGYATGGVGKWALGNVEEPSEVDNPGHPNHNGFDSWFGYLNQGTAHNFYPPFLWDNKEQFALSGNALMTDNPQARGRVSEKRETYSHDTMTDRAFAFIRRHHEQPFLLHIHWTIPHANNEGGRVLGDGMEVPDYGIYADKDWPNPEKGFAAMVTRMDGDVGRLFGLLKELGIDEQTLVLFTSDNGAHQEGNHEVEFFDSNGPLQGFKRSMHEGGIRVPMIARWPGKVEAGTVTDHPSAFWDFLPTACEIAGVEPPVDTDGISYLPTLLGKPDEQEKHVYLYWASSEGATSVGIRQDNWKLVKYRANGKKNKGETDAPETPAPDDWRLYDLSQDISEANNVAAQHPDRVQQMLAMVREDELAGFEETDHPVAPVSAEDKVVVALVGDSTVTDSSGWGKAFAGKFRHDVEVKNFAMGGRSAKSWLAEDRLPAALEAKPDYVFIQFGHNGQPGKGPERETDPATTYRDYLRQYVTEFRAIGAEPIIVSSVTRRDFTEDGTIRTEPTADDVYGDGVTRPLKPWAEAAKAVAEETGAPFIDLYQVSVAYHNHLGETASWDFSPKENDITHFNELGAEAIANLIVDELRKAEPKLAKKLK
;
A
#
# COMPACT_ATOMS: atom_id res chain seq x y z
N MET A 1 31.90 -54.98 -71.75
CA MET A 1 31.27 -54.23 -72.86
C MET A 1 30.00 -53.57 -72.32
N PRO A 2 29.68 -52.34 -72.78
CA PRO A 2 29.53 -51.17 -71.92
C PRO A 2 28.08 -50.62 -71.88
N THR A 3 27.73 -49.69 -70.98
CA THR A 3 27.38 -48.26 -71.21
C THR A 3 26.09 -47.97 -70.43
N LEU A 4 25.75 -46.81 -69.83
CA LEU A 4 26.20 -45.42 -69.83
C LEU A 4 25.59 -44.80 -68.52
N ARG A 5 26.30 -44.02 -67.68
CA ARG A 5 26.29 -42.53 -67.54
C ARG A 5 24.89 -41.91 -67.34
N LEU A 6 24.61 -40.84 -66.60
CA LEU A 6 25.22 -39.87 -65.65
C LEU A 6 24.13 -38.76 -65.49
N PHE A 7 24.24 -37.82 -64.53
CA PHE A 7 23.34 -36.66 -64.26
C PHE A 7 22.03 -37.04 -63.51
N SER A 8 21.68 -36.49 -62.34
CA SER A 8 21.82 -35.09 -61.90
C SER A 8 22.01 -34.98 -60.38
N LEU A 9 23.07 -34.29 -59.97
CA LEU A 9 23.20 -33.64 -58.67
C LEU A 9 22.75 -32.17 -58.85
N ALA A 10 22.20 -31.56 -57.80
CA ALA A 10 21.71 -30.16 -57.70
C ALA A 10 20.21 -29.94 -57.96
N ALA A 11 19.37 -30.35 -57.00
CA ALA A 11 18.08 -29.72 -56.70
C ALA A 11 17.56 -30.18 -55.32
N LEU A 12 18.26 -29.87 -54.23
CA LEU A 12 17.69 -30.00 -52.89
C LEU A 12 18.40 -29.10 -51.85
N CYS A 13 18.55 -27.82 -52.16
CA CYS A 13 18.95 -26.79 -51.20
C CYS A 13 18.17 -25.52 -51.52
N LEU A 14 16.86 -25.46 -51.24
CA LEU A 14 16.12 -24.20 -51.10
C LEU A 14 14.67 -24.45 -50.59
N SER A 15 14.51 -24.88 -49.33
CA SER A 15 13.23 -24.78 -48.61
C SER A 15 13.38 -25.04 -47.11
N LEU A 16 14.41 -24.46 -46.49
CA LEU A 16 14.55 -24.37 -45.04
C LEU A 16 15.09 -22.98 -44.72
N LEU A 17 14.24 -21.96 -44.85
CA LEU A 17 14.48 -20.65 -44.29
C LEU A 17 13.14 -20.03 -43.89
N SER A 18 13.07 -19.66 -42.62
CA SER A 18 12.15 -18.71 -42.01
C SER A 18 10.77 -19.25 -41.58
N ILE A 19 10.77 -20.23 -40.69
CA ILE A 19 9.93 -20.08 -39.48
C ILE A 19 10.88 -19.46 -38.45
N ALA A 20 10.93 -18.13 -38.42
CA ALA A 20 11.42 -17.43 -37.25
C ALA A 20 10.48 -17.85 -36.12
N GLY A 21 10.96 -18.73 -35.24
CA GLY A 21 10.27 -18.98 -33.99
C GLY A 21 10.14 -17.64 -33.29
N PHE A 22 8.90 -17.27 -32.95
CA PHE A 22 8.70 -16.45 -31.77
C PHE A 22 9.29 -17.25 -30.61
N THR A 23 10.54 -16.97 -30.27
CA THR A 23 11.00 -17.16 -28.90
C THR A 23 9.99 -16.44 -28.01
N PRO A 24 9.46 -17.10 -26.95
CA PRO A 24 8.66 -16.40 -25.96
C PRO A 24 9.37 -15.11 -25.59
N ALA A 25 8.65 -13.99 -25.58
CA ALA A 25 9.18 -12.77 -24.99
C ALA A 25 9.76 -13.15 -23.62
N ASP A 26 11.02 -12.80 -23.42
CA ASP A 26 11.84 -13.13 -22.25
C ASP A 26 11.02 -13.17 -20.96
N GLU A 27 11.30 -14.14 -20.09
CA GLU A 27 10.75 -14.28 -18.71
C GLU A 27 11.13 -13.10 -17.79
N ARG A 28 11.46 -11.93 -18.35
CA ARG A 28 11.84 -10.73 -17.62
C ARG A 28 10.58 -10.02 -17.10
N PRO A 29 10.60 -9.55 -15.83
CA PRO A 29 9.57 -8.67 -15.31
C PRO A 29 9.37 -7.43 -16.22
N PRO A 30 8.16 -6.85 -16.29
CA PRO A 30 7.89 -5.70 -17.14
C PRO A 30 8.54 -4.43 -16.59
N ASN A 31 8.72 -3.44 -17.46
CA ASN A 31 8.97 -2.06 -17.03
C ASN A 31 7.68 -1.47 -16.44
N ILE A 32 7.81 -0.58 -15.46
CA ILE A 32 6.69 0.12 -14.84
C ILE A 32 6.97 1.62 -14.95
N ILE A 33 6.06 2.35 -15.60
CA ILE A 33 6.06 3.81 -15.65
C ILE A 33 4.83 4.30 -14.92
N TYR A 34 5.02 5.09 -13.87
CA TYR A 34 3.96 5.71 -13.10
C TYR A 34 3.98 7.23 -13.31
N ILE A 35 3.01 7.74 -14.07
CA ILE A 35 2.84 9.16 -14.34
C ILE A 35 1.83 9.71 -13.34
N MET A 36 2.25 10.70 -12.57
CA MET A 36 1.42 11.42 -11.62
C MET A 36 1.54 12.93 -11.85
N THR A 37 0.44 13.55 -12.24
CA THR A 37 0.32 15.01 -12.36
C THR A 37 0.02 15.64 -11.01
N ASP A 38 0.16 16.96 -10.91
CA ASP A 38 -0.10 17.72 -9.67
C ASP A 38 -1.32 18.62 -9.90
N ASP A 39 -2.36 18.44 -9.09
CA ASP A 39 -3.64 19.18 -9.17
C ASP A 39 -4.50 18.99 -10.45
N LEU A 40 -4.30 17.93 -11.24
CA LEU A 40 -5.21 17.61 -12.35
C LEU A 40 -6.54 17.07 -11.82
N GLY A 41 -7.64 17.70 -12.22
CA GLY A 41 -8.99 17.32 -11.86
C GLY A 41 -9.52 16.09 -12.61
N TYR A 42 -10.58 15.49 -12.05
CA TYR A 42 -11.24 14.33 -12.65
C TYR A 42 -11.80 14.63 -14.04
N GLY A 43 -12.38 15.82 -14.22
CA GLY A 43 -13.00 16.28 -15.47
C GLY A 43 -12.04 16.96 -16.45
N ASP A 44 -10.73 16.97 -16.21
CA ASP A 44 -9.76 17.68 -17.07
C ASP A 44 -9.30 16.87 -18.29
N LEU A 45 -9.67 15.60 -18.38
CA LEU A 45 -9.31 14.70 -19.48
C LEU A 45 -10.52 14.39 -20.37
N GLY A 46 -10.32 14.31 -21.68
CA GLY A 46 -11.40 14.01 -22.64
C GLY A 46 -12.07 12.67 -22.34
N CYS A 47 -11.26 11.65 -22.04
CA CYS A 47 -11.72 10.35 -21.59
C CYS A 47 -12.40 10.36 -20.21
N TYR A 48 -12.53 11.48 -19.52
CA TYR A 48 -13.34 11.65 -18.30
C TYR A 48 -14.42 12.73 -18.44
N GLY A 49 -14.64 13.28 -19.65
CA GLY A 49 -15.74 14.20 -19.96
C GLY A 49 -15.30 15.59 -20.41
N GLN A 50 -14.00 15.91 -20.44
CA GLN A 50 -13.54 17.22 -20.88
C GLN A 50 -13.84 17.48 -22.36
N GLU A 51 -14.53 18.57 -22.67
CA GLU A 51 -14.88 18.92 -24.06
C GLU A 51 -13.96 20.01 -24.65
N THR A 52 -13.41 20.87 -23.80
CA THR A 52 -12.72 22.10 -24.21
C THR A 52 -11.20 21.91 -24.29
N VAL A 53 -10.59 21.46 -23.19
CA VAL A 53 -9.14 21.19 -23.13
C VAL A 53 -8.82 19.89 -23.90
N LYS A 54 -7.71 19.85 -24.64
CA LYS A 54 -7.40 18.76 -25.57
C LYS A 54 -6.36 17.80 -25.00
N THR A 55 -6.75 16.54 -24.85
CA THR A 55 -5.91 15.44 -24.34
C THR A 55 -5.93 14.18 -25.22
N PRO A 56 -5.74 14.28 -26.55
CA PRO A 56 -5.92 13.14 -27.45
C PRO A 56 -4.99 11.94 -27.20
N ASN A 57 -3.81 12.13 -26.61
CA ASN A 57 -2.88 11.03 -26.34
C ASN A 57 -3.24 10.26 -25.06
N VAL A 58 -3.71 10.95 -24.02
CA VAL A 58 -4.27 10.34 -22.81
C VAL A 58 -5.61 9.67 -23.12
N ASP A 59 -6.43 10.29 -23.98
CA ASP A 59 -7.68 9.66 -24.44
C ASP A 59 -7.40 8.36 -25.20
N ARG A 60 -6.41 8.38 -26.10
CA ARG A 60 -5.92 7.16 -26.75
C ARG A 60 -5.35 6.14 -25.76
N MET A 61 -4.68 6.59 -24.69
CA MET A 61 -4.20 5.67 -23.65
C MET A 61 -5.37 4.91 -22.99
N ALA A 62 -6.50 5.58 -22.75
CA ALA A 62 -7.70 4.94 -22.23
C ALA A 62 -8.35 4.00 -23.25
N GLU A 63 -8.39 4.36 -24.54
CA GLU A 63 -8.87 3.48 -25.62
C GLU A 63 -8.00 2.23 -25.81
N GLU A 64 -6.68 2.36 -25.61
CA GLU A 64 -5.71 1.26 -25.72
C GLU A 64 -5.50 0.48 -24.41
N GLY A 65 -6.20 0.87 -23.33
CA GLY A 65 -5.98 0.34 -21.98
C GLY A 65 -7.27 0.19 -21.17
N LEU A 66 -7.12 0.31 -19.85
CA LEU A 66 -8.18 0.23 -18.86
C LEU A 66 -8.31 1.58 -18.14
N ARG A 67 -9.53 2.11 -18.10
CA ARG A 67 -9.89 3.33 -17.36
C ARG A 67 -10.58 2.97 -16.03
N PHE A 68 -10.07 3.49 -14.92
CA PHE A 68 -10.68 3.36 -13.61
C PHE A 68 -11.64 4.53 -13.38
N THR A 69 -12.89 4.25 -13.04
CA THR A 69 -13.82 5.32 -12.61
C THR A 69 -13.65 5.65 -11.14
N ASP A 70 -13.20 4.71 -10.31
CA ASP A 70 -13.25 4.76 -8.85
C ASP A 70 -11.85 4.69 -8.21
N HIS A 71 -10.89 5.45 -8.75
CA HIS A 71 -9.55 5.57 -8.18
C HIS A 71 -9.39 6.79 -7.28
N TYR A 72 -8.67 6.63 -6.18
CA TYR A 72 -8.48 7.66 -5.16
C TYR A 72 -7.02 7.99 -4.89
N ALA A 73 -6.75 9.29 -4.80
CA ALA A 73 -5.51 9.81 -4.27
C ALA A 73 -5.29 9.38 -2.81
N GLY A 74 -4.04 9.40 -2.37
CA GLY A 74 -3.69 9.07 -0.98
C GLY A 74 -4.21 10.11 0.02
N HIS A 75 -4.46 11.34 -0.42
CA HIS A 75 -4.99 12.44 0.38
C HIS A 75 -5.46 13.59 -0.52
N THR A 76 -6.26 14.52 0.03
CA THR A 76 -6.73 15.76 -0.64
C THR A 76 -5.63 16.79 -0.98
N VAL A 77 -4.36 16.49 -0.67
CA VAL A 77 -3.21 17.38 -0.90
C VAL A 77 -1.91 16.59 -1.12
N CYS A 78 -0.98 17.21 -1.83
CA CYS A 78 0.23 16.59 -2.39
C CYS A 78 1.13 15.78 -1.43
N ARG A 79 1.66 16.34 -0.32
CA ARG A 79 2.69 15.66 0.49
C ARG A 79 2.20 14.36 1.15
N PRO A 80 1.07 14.35 1.88
CA PRO A 80 0.53 13.10 2.40
C PRO A 80 0.12 12.11 1.31
N SER A 81 -0.46 12.58 0.20
CA SER A 81 -0.82 11.71 -0.93
C SER A 81 0.42 10.97 -1.48
N ARG A 82 1.53 11.70 -1.65
CA ARG A 82 2.82 11.13 -2.09
C ARG A 82 3.38 10.15 -1.07
N LEU A 83 3.38 10.46 0.22
CA LEU A 83 3.85 9.54 1.25
C LEU A 83 3.11 8.21 1.21
N VAL A 84 1.78 8.27 1.10
CA VAL A 84 0.87 7.12 1.03
C VAL A 84 1.19 6.23 -0.17
N LEU A 85 1.42 6.83 -1.35
CA LEU A 85 1.84 6.12 -2.56
C LEU A 85 3.15 5.33 -2.33
N TRP A 86 4.12 5.94 -1.65
CA TRP A 86 5.42 5.32 -1.47
C TRP A 86 5.41 4.17 -0.47
N THR A 87 4.68 4.31 0.63
CA THR A 87 4.75 3.35 1.74
C THR A 87 3.65 2.29 1.70
N GLY A 88 2.67 2.42 0.80
CA GLY A 88 1.51 1.53 0.77
C GLY A 88 0.67 1.61 2.04
N LYS A 89 0.65 2.77 2.71
CA LYS A 89 -0.08 2.97 3.98
C LYS A 89 -0.93 4.21 3.87
N HIS A 90 -2.21 4.10 4.23
CA HIS A 90 -3.12 5.24 4.26
C HIS A 90 -2.80 6.20 5.41
N VAL A 91 -3.39 7.39 5.40
CA VAL A 91 -3.02 8.47 6.34
C VAL A 91 -3.33 8.18 7.80
N GLY A 92 -4.25 7.24 8.08
CA GLY A 92 -4.52 6.76 9.43
C GLY A 92 -3.29 6.11 10.09
N HIS A 93 -2.43 5.46 9.30
CA HIS A 93 -1.21 4.80 9.78
C HIS A 93 0.05 5.65 9.56
N THR A 94 0.11 6.50 8.54
CA THR A 94 1.27 7.39 8.35
C THR A 94 1.27 8.58 9.31
N GLY A 95 0.08 8.99 9.81
CA GLY A 95 -0.09 10.14 10.70
C GLY A 95 0.18 11.49 10.03
N LEU A 96 0.41 11.53 8.71
CA LEU A 96 0.55 12.77 7.95
C LEU A 96 -0.80 13.13 7.32
N ILE A 97 -1.55 14.00 7.98
CA ILE A 97 -2.90 14.42 7.58
C ILE A 97 -2.93 15.83 6.95
N GLY A 98 -1.81 16.32 6.42
CA GLY A 98 -1.72 17.64 5.81
C GLY A 98 -0.31 17.97 5.35
N ASN A 99 -0.14 19.08 4.63
CA ASN A 99 1.12 19.53 4.04
C ASN A 99 2.13 20.10 5.07
N ARG A 100 2.07 19.68 6.33
CA ARG A 100 3.12 19.98 7.31
C ARG A 100 4.42 19.30 6.93
N ASP A 101 5.56 19.84 7.36
CA ASP A 101 6.86 19.27 7.02
C ASP A 101 7.04 17.89 7.65
N ARG A 102 7.30 16.93 6.79
CA ARG A 102 7.66 15.55 7.10
C ARG A 102 8.63 15.06 6.04
N MET A 103 9.66 14.36 6.47
CA MET A 103 10.59 13.64 5.61
C MET A 103 10.41 12.14 5.84
N LEU A 104 10.81 11.35 4.85
CA LEU A 104 11.10 9.93 5.11
C LEU A 104 12.31 9.82 6.04
N THR A 105 12.33 8.80 6.88
CA THR A 105 13.45 8.52 7.78
C THR A 105 14.53 7.67 7.11
N GLY A 106 14.29 7.19 5.89
CA GLY A 106 15.20 6.32 5.14
C GLY A 106 15.13 4.85 5.57
N THR A 107 14.16 4.52 6.43
CA THR A 107 13.95 3.16 6.96
C THR A 107 12.61 2.58 6.52
N GLU A 108 11.73 3.39 5.94
CA GLU A 108 10.46 2.94 5.41
C GLU A 108 10.65 2.02 4.20
N HIS A 109 9.84 0.97 4.10
CA HIS A 109 9.74 0.17 2.88
C HIS A 109 8.99 0.97 1.81
N THR A 110 9.73 1.64 0.93
CA THR A 110 9.14 2.33 -0.22
C THR A 110 8.99 1.39 -1.40
N VAL A 111 7.97 1.60 -2.24
CA VAL A 111 7.82 0.85 -3.51
C VAL A 111 9.09 0.90 -4.36
N ALA A 112 9.78 2.05 -4.41
CA ALA A 112 11.04 2.17 -5.13
C ALA A 112 12.16 1.30 -4.53
N ARG A 113 12.30 1.27 -3.19
CA ARG A 113 13.27 0.40 -2.50
C ARG A 113 13.01 -1.07 -2.79
N LEU A 114 11.75 -1.49 -2.68
CA LEU A 114 11.35 -2.89 -2.89
C LEU A 114 11.63 -3.33 -4.34
N LEU A 115 11.36 -2.48 -5.33
CA LEU A 115 11.67 -2.79 -6.73
C LEU A 115 13.17 -2.71 -7.03
N GLN A 116 13.91 -1.78 -6.42
CA GLN A 116 15.36 -1.73 -6.49
C GLN A 116 15.98 -3.02 -5.98
N ASP A 117 15.54 -3.50 -4.81
CA ASP A 117 15.99 -4.75 -4.20
C ASP A 117 15.60 -5.98 -5.05
N ALA A 118 14.50 -5.90 -5.81
CA ALA A 118 14.09 -6.87 -6.83
C ALA A 118 14.90 -6.80 -8.14
N GLY A 119 15.88 -5.89 -8.24
CA GLY A 119 16.78 -5.76 -9.39
C GLY A 119 16.31 -4.83 -10.50
N TYR A 120 15.28 -4.00 -10.26
CA TYR A 120 14.88 -2.96 -11.20
C TYR A 120 15.88 -1.79 -11.18
N ALA A 121 16.13 -1.18 -12.33
CA ALA A 121 16.64 0.19 -12.35
C ALA A 121 15.53 1.16 -11.91
N THR A 122 15.85 2.09 -11.03
CA THR A 122 14.86 2.97 -10.40
C THR A 122 15.15 4.44 -10.71
N GLY A 123 14.21 5.08 -11.41
CA GLY A 123 14.31 6.47 -11.84
C GLY A 123 13.12 7.29 -11.41
N GLY A 124 13.34 8.58 -11.17
CA GLY A 124 12.27 9.52 -10.90
C GLY A 124 12.55 10.91 -11.47
N VAL A 125 11.50 11.59 -11.94
CA VAL A 125 11.56 13.02 -12.27
C VAL A 125 10.39 13.76 -11.62
N GLY A 126 10.55 15.07 -11.39
CA GLY A 126 9.45 15.90 -10.92
C GLY A 126 9.50 16.28 -9.44
N LYS A 127 8.33 16.34 -8.81
CA LYS A 127 8.17 16.78 -7.41
C LYS A 127 8.24 15.61 -6.43
N TRP A 128 9.23 15.63 -5.55
CA TRP A 128 9.39 14.64 -4.49
C TRP A 128 8.57 14.97 -3.23
N ALA A 129 8.66 16.21 -2.75
CA ALA A 129 7.98 16.75 -1.56
C ALA A 129 8.33 16.13 -0.19
N LEU A 130 9.16 15.08 -0.14
CA LEU A 130 9.52 14.35 1.09
C LEU A 130 11.02 14.45 1.47
N GLY A 131 11.78 15.29 0.77
CA GLY A 131 13.20 15.54 1.05
C GLY A 131 13.46 16.84 1.81
N ASN A 132 12.53 17.81 1.73
CA ASN A 132 12.58 19.14 2.37
C ASN A 132 13.94 19.86 2.24
N VAL A 133 14.55 19.77 1.06
CA VAL A 133 15.82 20.44 0.74
C VAL A 133 15.54 21.82 0.14
N GLU A 134 16.00 22.87 0.80
CA GLU A 134 15.98 24.24 0.26
C GLU A 134 17.38 24.69 -0.17
N GLU A 135 18.42 24.26 0.54
CA GLU A 135 19.81 24.66 0.30
C GLU A 135 20.75 23.44 0.07
N PRO A 136 21.88 23.59 -0.65
CA PRO A 136 22.84 22.49 -0.89
C PRO A 136 23.35 21.76 0.35
N SER A 137 23.45 22.44 1.50
CA SER A 137 23.89 21.82 2.75
C SER A 137 22.91 20.77 3.30
N GLU A 138 21.66 20.78 2.84
CA GLU A 138 20.59 19.91 3.34
C GLU A 138 20.36 18.69 2.44
N VAL A 139 21.00 18.64 1.26
CA VAL A 139 20.67 17.67 0.21
C VAL A 139 20.92 16.22 0.61
N ASP A 140 21.92 15.96 1.44
CA ASP A 140 22.25 14.61 1.89
C ASP A 140 21.56 14.27 3.23
N ASN A 141 20.23 14.18 3.20
CA ASN A 141 19.41 13.84 4.36
C ASN A 141 18.61 12.54 4.13
N PRO A 142 18.13 11.85 5.18
CA PRO A 142 17.42 10.57 5.04
C PRO A 142 16.17 10.59 4.14
N GLY A 143 15.54 11.76 3.98
CA GLY A 143 14.39 11.96 3.10
C GLY A 143 14.74 12.11 1.62
N HIS A 144 16.03 12.13 1.25
CA HIS A 144 16.45 12.22 -0.15
C HIS A 144 15.98 10.99 -0.95
N PRO A 145 15.49 11.13 -2.20
CA PRO A 145 14.99 10.00 -2.99
C PRO A 145 16.03 8.88 -3.18
N ASN A 146 17.32 9.22 -3.32
CA ASN A 146 18.38 8.18 -3.43
C ASN A 146 18.57 7.34 -2.15
N HIS A 147 18.17 7.83 -0.98
CA HIS A 147 18.16 7.03 0.25
C HIS A 147 16.87 6.19 0.38
N ASN A 148 15.90 6.40 -0.52
CA ASN A 148 14.57 5.79 -0.49
C ASN A 148 14.28 4.97 -1.76
N GLY A 149 15.32 4.39 -2.36
CA GLY A 149 15.19 3.38 -3.40
C GLY A 149 15.28 3.86 -4.85
N PHE A 150 15.63 5.13 -5.10
CA PHE A 150 15.87 5.62 -6.45
C PHE A 150 17.36 5.66 -6.81
N ASP A 151 17.77 5.03 -7.91
CA ASP A 151 19.12 5.16 -8.47
C ASP A 151 19.36 6.57 -9.04
N SER A 152 18.30 7.17 -9.59
CA SER A 152 18.35 8.53 -10.13
C SER A 152 17.08 9.32 -9.84
N TRP A 153 17.23 10.56 -9.40
CA TRP A 153 16.13 11.52 -9.29
C TRP A 153 16.50 12.86 -9.92
N PHE A 154 15.63 13.40 -10.77
CA PHE A 154 15.79 14.72 -11.37
C PHE A 154 14.57 15.62 -11.16
N GLY A 155 14.69 16.68 -10.36
CA GLY A 155 13.59 17.63 -10.18
C GLY A 155 13.63 18.38 -8.85
N TYR A 156 12.46 18.52 -8.23
CA TYR A 156 12.26 19.26 -6.99
C TYR A 156 12.26 18.33 -5.78
N LEU A 157 12.98 18.71 -4.72
CA LEU A 157 13.01 17.97 -3.45
C LEU A 157 12.05 18.56 -2.39
N ASN A 158 11.66 19.83 -2.56
CA ASN A 158 10.76 20.58 -1.69
C ASN A 158 9.49 20.98 -2.46
N GLN A 159 8.33 20.89 -1.82
CA GLN A 159 7.04 21.20 -2.46
C GLN A 159 6.89 22.68 -2.81
N GLY A 160 7.44 23.58 -1.99
CA GLY A 160 7.31 25.02 -2.18
C GLY A 160 8.09 25.53 -3.38
N THR A 161 9.27 24.96 -3.64
CA THR A 161 10.05 25.29 -4.84
C THR A 161 9.45 24.68 -6.11
N ALA A 162 8.70 23.58 -5.98
CA ALA A 162 7.99 22.94 -7.08
C ALA A 162 6.85 23.77 -7.69
N HIS A 163 6.43 24.86 -7.05
CA HIS A 163 5.45 25.80 -7.62
C HIS A 163 6.03 26.66 -8.76
N ASN A 164 7.37 26.81 -8.84
CA ASN A 164 8.01 27.65 -9.85
C ASN A 164 8.40 26.82 -11.06
N PHE A 165 7.85 27.12 -12.24
CA PHE A 165 8.15 26.39 -13.48
C PHE A 165 9.37 26.92 -14.24
N TYR A 166 9.94 28.03 -13.77
CA TYR A 166 11.18 28.62 -14.28
C TYR A 166 12.21 28.78 -13.16
N PRO A 167 12.51 27.75 -12.35
CA PRO A 167 13.48 27.88 -11.28
C PRO A 167 14.90 28.06 -11.86
N PRO A 168 15.85 28.65 -11.11
CA PRO A 168 17.23 28.79 -11.58
C PRO A 168 17.97 27.45 -11.70
N PHE A 169 17.52 26.41 -11.01
CA PHE A 169 18.08 25.07 -11.08
C PHE A 169 17.03 24.01 -10.70
N LEU A 170 17.33 22.76 -11.02
CA LEU A 170 16.70 21.55 -10.47
C LEU A 170 17.77 20.68 -9.82
N TRP A 171 17.37 19.73 -8.98
CA TRP A 171 18.30 18.74 -8.42
C TRP A 171 18.49 17.58 -9.39
N ASP A 172 19.73 17.24 -9.70
CA ASP A 172 20.16 16.01 -10.38
C ASP A 172 20.88 15.16 -9.33
N ASN A 173 20.12 14.25 -8.70
CA ASN A 173 20.47 13.64 -7.42
C ASN A 173 20.87 14.71 -6.39
N LYS A 174 22.13 14.71 -5.94
CA LYS A 174 22.64 15.64 -4.92
C LYS A 174 23.28 16.90 -5.49
N GLU A 175 23.27 17.08 -6.82
CA GLU A 175 23.88 18.22 -7.51
C GLU A 175 22.83 19.17 -8.09
N GLN A 176 23.15 20.46 -8.16
CA GLN A 176 22.27 21.43 -8.82
C GLN A 176 22.55 21.45 -10.33
N PHE A 177 21.52 21.16 -11.11
CA PHE A 177 21.50 21.33 -12.55
C PHE A 177 20.90 22.70 -12.90
N ALA A 178 21.74 23.62 -13.37
CA ALA A 178 21.31 24.97 -13.73
C ALA A 178 20.33 24.97 -14.91
N LEU A 179 19.21 25.68 -14.77
CA LEU A 179 18.29 25.99 -15.85
C LEU A 179 18.64 27.37 -16.42
N SER A 180 19.31 27.37 -17.57
CA SER A 180 19.89 28.59 -18.15
C SER A 180 18.83 29.65 -18.43
N GLY A 181 19.18 30.92 -18.19
CA GLY A 181 18.32 32.06 -18.51
C GLY A 181 17.20 32.35 -17.51
N ASN A 182 17.03 31.51 -16.48
CA ASN A 182 16.08 31.75 -15.41
C ASN A 182 16.70 32.60 -14.28
N ALA A 183 15.93 33.52 -13.71
CA ALA A 183 16.34 34.33 -12.56
C ALA A 183 15.15 34.65 -11.66
N LEU A 184 15.33 34.50 -10.34
CA LEU A 184 14.32 34.79 -9.33
C LEU A 184 14.12 36.29 -9.13
N MET A 185 12.88 36.69 -8.89
CA MET A 185 12.53 38.02 -8.40
C MET A 185 13.04 38.18 -6.96
N THR A 186 13.85 39.20 -6.71
CA THR A 186 14.51 39.42 -5.39
C THR A 186 13.99 40.64 -4.63
N ASP A 187 13.27 41.54 -5.30
CA ASP A 187 12.79 42.82 -4.78
C ASP A 187 11.32 42.79 -4.30
N ASN A 188 10.65 41.64 -4.39
CA ASN A 188 9.27 41.45 -3.92
C ASN A 188 9.17 40.35 -2.85
N PRO A 189 8.97 40.69 -1.57
CA PRO A 189 8.80 39.70 -0.50
C PRO A 189 7.61 38.75 -0.69
N GLN A 190 6.57 39.15 -1.44
CA GLN A 190 5.42 38.29 -1.72
C GLN A 190 5.73 37.16 -2.71
N ALA A 191 6.83 37.27 -3.46
CA ALA A 191 7.34 36.23 -4.35
C ALA A 191 7.97 35.06 -3.59
N ARG A 192 8.38 35.27 -2.33
CA ARG A 192 8.95 34.24 -1.44
C ARG A 192 10.09 33.41 -2.06
N GLY A 193 10.87 34.01 -2.98
CA GLY A 193 11.93 33.31 -3.72
C GLY A 193 11.44 32.23 -4.69
N ARG A 194 10.15 32.26 -5.07
CA ARG A 194 9.48 31.22 -5.88
C ARG A 194 8.82 31.77 -7.15
N VAL A 195 9.16 33.00 -7.53
CA VAL A 195 8.71 33.62 -8.78
C VAL A 195 9.92 34.08 -9.55
N SER A 196 9.99 33.70 -10.82
CA SER A 196 11.08 34.12 -11.71
C SER A 196 10.71 35.37 -12.51
N GLU A 197 11.63 36.33 -12.56
CA GLU A 197 11.57 37.53 -13.40
C GLU A 197 12.05 37.25 -14.83
N LYS A 198 13.03 36.35 -14.98
CA LYS A 198 13.50 35.83 -16.28
C LYS A 198 13.10 34.38 -16.41
N ARG A 199 12.49 34.03 -17.55
CA ARG A 199 11.77 32.78 -17.79
C ARG A 199 12.14 32.23 -19.17
N GLU A 200 13.30 31.61 -19.29
CA GLU A 200 13.80 31.08 -20.58
C GLU A 200 13.69 29.55 -20.65
N THR A 201 14.06 28.84 -19.58
CA THR A 201 14.07 27.37 -19.57
C THR A 201 12.92 26.83 -18.73
N TYR A 202 12.00 26.11 -19.36
CA TYR A 202 10.84 25.51 -18.68
C TYR A 202 11.25 24.20 -17.98
N SER A 203 10.93 24.09 -16.69
CA SER A 203 11.34 22.93 -15.87
C SER A 203 10.72 21.63 -16.36
N HIS A 204 9.44 21.66 -16.74
CA HIS A 204 8.70 20.48 -17.22
C HIS A 204 9.39 19.82 -18.42
N ASP A 205 9.77 20.59 -19.43
CA ASP A 205 10.45 20.06 -20.62
C ASP A 205 11.77 19.38 -20.25
N THR A 206 12.53 20.01 -19.35
CA THR A 206 13.81 19.48 -18.89
C THR A 206 13.60 18.17 -18.12
N MET A 207 12.59 18.10 -17.25
CA MET A 207 12.25 16.88 -16.51
C MET A 207 11.77 15.76 -17.45
N THR A 208 10.94 16.08 -18.45
CA THR A 208 10.48 15.13 -19.47
C THR A 208 11.63 14.56 -20.29
N ASP A 209 12.56 15.40 -20.73
CA ASP A 209 13.74 14.95 -21.49
C ASP A 209 14.64 14.04 -20.63
N ARG A 210 14.73 14.30 -19.31
CA ARG A 210 15.45 13.43 -18.37
C ARG A 210 14.76 12.09 -18.15
N ALA A 211 13.43 12.06 -18.06
CA ALA A 211 12.67 10.81 -18.02
C ALA A 211 12.91 9.96 -19.28
N PHE A 212 12.86 10.58 -20.47
CA PHE A 212 13.12 9.87 -21.73
C PHE A 212 14.57 9.40 -21.85
N ALA A 213 15.52 10.17 -21.33
CA ALA A 213 16.93 9.74 -21.26
C ALA A 213 17.12 8.53 -20.32
N PHE A 214 16.37 8.46 -19.21
CA PHE A 214 16.36 7.28 -18.33
C PHE A 214 15.84 6.04 -19.06
N ILE A 215 14.69 6.14 -19.73
CA ILE A 215 14.11 5.03 -20.52
C ILE A 215 15.12 4.52 -21.55
N ARG A 216 15.72 5.42 -22.35
CA ARG A 216 16.74 5.04 -23.34
C ARG A 216 17.94 4.33 -22.72
N ARG A 217 18.35 4.72 -21.51
CA ARG A 217 19.49 4.12 -20.82
C ARG A 217 19.20 2.72 -20.29
N HIS A 218 17.97 2.47 -19.85
CA HIS A 218 17.62 1.26 -19.10
C HIS A 218 16.70 0.28 -19.83
N HIS A 219 16.21 0.57 -21.04
CA HIS A 219 15.24 -0.28 -21.76
C HIS A 219 15.61 -1.77 -21.94
N GLU A 220 16.90 -2.11 -21.90
CA GLU A 220 17.39 -3.49 -21.99
C GLU A 220 17.23 -4.30 -20.69
N GLN A 221 16.90 -3.66 -19.56
CA GLN A 221 16.63 -4.29 -18.25
C GLN A 221 15.30 -3.78 -17.66
N PRO A 222 14.66 -4.49 -16.72
CA PRO A 222 13.44 -3.97 -16.07
C PRO A 222 13.73 -2.66 -15.34
N PHE A 223 12.82 -1.71 -15.44
CA PHE A 223 12.93 -0.44 -14.73
C PHE A 223 11.60 0.04 -14.14
N LEU A 224 11.70 0.76 -13.03
CA LEU A 224 10.66 1.57 -12.43
C LEU A 224 10.98 3.03 -12.74
N LEU A 225 10.05 3.74 -13.37
CA LEU A 225 10.16 5.17 -13.62
C LEU A 225 8.93 5.91 -13.07
N HIS A 226 9.17 6.77 -12.09
CA HIS A 226 8.16 7.69 -11.57
C HIS A 226 8.27 9.06 -12.26
N ILE A 227 7.21 9.49 -12.93
CA ILE A 227 7.11 10.79 -13.61
C ILE A 227 6.13 11.66 -12.83
N HIS A 228 6.64 12.50 -11.93
CA HIS A 228 5.85 13.33 -11.01
C HIS A 228 5.74 14.77 -11.53
N TRP A 229 5.19 14.92 -12.73
CA TRP A 229 5.05 16.22 -13.39
C TRP A 229 4.27 17.20 -12.51
N THR A 230 4.75 18.43 -12.45
CA THR A 230 4.13 19.50 -11.65
C THR A 230 2.99 20.20 -12.38
N ILE A 231 2.82 19.99 -13.69
CA ILE A 231 1.65 20.50 -14.40
C ILE A 231 0.41 19.63 -14.08
N PRO A 232 -0.80 20.23 -13.97
CA PRO A 232 -1.12 21.64 -14.14
C PRO A 232 -1.04 22.53 -12.88
N HIS A 233 -0.47 22.09 -11.75
CA HIS A 233 -0.35 22.90 -10.51
C HIS A 233 0.09 24.35 -10.76
N ALA A 234 -0.50 25.30 -10.02
CA ALA A 234 -0.23 26.72 -10.20
C ALA A 234 0.96 27.26 -9.39
N ASN A 235 1.68 28.23 -9.95
CA ASN A 235 2.53 29.10 -9.15
C ASN A 235 1.69 30.07 -8.32
N ASN A 236 1.38 29.67 -7.08
CA ASN A 236 0.62 30.46 -6.11
C ASN A 236 1.21 31.86 -5.85
N GLU A 237 2.53 31.94 -5.75
CA GLU A 237 3.24 33.20 -5.61
C GLU A 237 3.16 34.01 -6.91
N GLY A 238 3.29 33.36 -8.06
CA GLY A 238 3.13 33.97 -9.38
C GLY A 238 1.76 34.64 -9.56
N GLY A 239 0.67 33.93 -9.25
CA GLY A 239 -0.69 34.47 -9.32
C GLY A 239 -0.90 35.67 -8.39
N ARG A 240 -0.25 35.69 -7.23
CA ARG A 240 -0.31 36.82 -6.27
C ARG A 240 0.42 38.06 -6.78
N VAL A 241 1.61 37.89 -7.35
CA VAL A 241 2.47 39.03 -7.71
C VAL A 241 2.32 39.50 -9.16
N LEU A 242 1.98 38.58 -10.08
CA LEU A 242 1.84 38.84 -11.51
C LEU A 242 0.39 38.82 -12.00
N GLY A 243 -0.55 38.31 -11.19
CA GLY A 243 -1.94 38.11 -11.61
C GLY A 243 -2.16 36.84 -12.44
N ASP A 244 -1.10 36.11 -12.79
CA ASP A 244 -1.15 34.85 -13.55
C ASP A 244 -0.17 33.85 -12.94
N GLY A 245 -0.73 32.78 -12.35
CA GLY A 245 0.05 31.70 -11.75
C GLY A 245 0.18 30.47 -12.65
N MET A 246 -0.47 30.43 -13.81
CA MET A 246 -0.45 29.26 -14.70
C MET A 246 0.73 29.38 -15.67
N GLU A 247 1.92 29.12 -15.13
CA GLU A 247 3.19 29.35 -15.81
C GLU A 247 3.42 28.32 -16.94
N VAL A 248 3.29 28.78 -18.18
CA VAL A 248 3.54 28.00 -19.40
C VAL A 248 4.29 28.84 -20.44
N PRO A 249 5.17 28.27 -21.29
CA PRO A 249 5.95 29.03 -22.27
C PRO A 249 5.12 29.76 -23.31
N ASP A 250 4.01 29.16 -23.72
CA ASP A 250 3.08 29.71 -24.69
C ASP A 250 1.69 29.08 -24.50
N TYR A 251 0.63 29.79 -24.91
CA TYR A 251 -0.74 29.31 -24.81
C TYR A 251 -1.15 28.35 -25.95
N GLY A 252 -0.24 28.01 -26.86
CA GLY A 252 -0.47 27.08 -27.97
C GLY A 252 -1.75 27.36 -28.74
N ILE A 253 -2.58 26.32 -28.89
CA ILE A 253 -3.87 26.39 -29.60
C ILE A 253 -4.93 27.27 -28.92
N TYR A 254 -4.66 27.76 -27.70
CA TYR A 254 -5.56 28.59 -26.91
C TYR A 254 -5.20 30.08 -26.93
N ALA A 255 -4.10 30.47 -27.60
CA ALA A 255 -3.61 31.85 -27.60
C ALA A 255 -4.68 32.88 -28.03
N ASP A 256 -5.45 32.53 -29.07
CA ASP A 256 -6.49 33.40 -29.66
C ASP A 256 -7.86 33.29 -28.98
N LYS A 257 -7.99 32.50 -27.90
CA LYS A 257 -9.25 32.39 -27.16
C LYS A 257 -9.54 33.67 -26.39
N ASP A 258 -10.81 34.04 -26.25
CA ASP A 258 -11.23 35.14 -25.38
C ASP A 258 -11.43 34.65 -23.95
N TRP A 259 -10.33 34.18 -23.34
CA TRP A 259 -10.28 33.65 -21.98
C TRP A 259 -9.29 34.46 -21.13
N PRO A 260 -9.46 34.50 -19.79
CA PRO A 260 -8.42 35.01 -18.91
C PRO A 260 -7.09 34.25 -19.12
N ASN A 261 -5.98 34.95 -18.94
CA ASN A 261 -4.64 34.38 -19.10
C ASN A 261 -4.39 33.12 -18.24
N PRO A 262 -4.78 33.07 -16.95
CA PRO A 262 -4.68 31.85 -16.15
C PRO A 262 -5.38 30.65 -16.81
N GLU A 263 -6.57 30.85 -17.37
CA GLU A 263 -7.34 29.76 -18.02
C GLU A 263 -6.70 29.27 -19.31
N LYS A 264 -6.11 30.18 -20.10
CA LYS A 264 -5.28 29.79 -21.25
C LYS A 264 -4.04 29.00 -20.81
N GLY A 265 -3.41 29.44 -19.72
CA GLY A 265 -2.24 28.80 -19.13
C GLY A 265 -2.55 27.38 -18.68
N PHE A 266 -3.62 27.20 -17.91
CA PHE A 266 -4.11 25.89 -17.45
C PHE A 266 -4.36 24.93 -18.62
N ALA A 267 -5.17 25.34 -19.60
CA ALA A 267 -5.48 24.50 -20.75
C ALA A 267 -4.22 24.14 -21.57
N ALA A 268 -3.29 25.08 -21.72
CA ALA A 268 -2.03 24.85 -22.41
C ALA A 268 -1.10 23.89 -21.64
N MET A 269 -1.05 23.98 -20.31
CA MET A 269 -0.29 23.04 -19.46
C MET A 269 -0.81 21.61 -19.62
N VAL A 270 -2.13 21.40 -19.50
CA VAL A 270 -2.76 20.09 -19.69
C VAL A 270 -2.53 19.55 -21.11
N THR A 271 -2.66 20.39 -22.14
CA THR A 271 -2.42 19.97 -23.53
C THR A 271 -0.94 19.66 -23.82
N ARG A 272 -0.01 20.37 -23.16
CA ARG A 272 1.42 20.09 -23.26
C ARG A 272 1.77 18.74 -22.64
N MET A 273 1.27 18.49 -21.43
CA MET A 273 1.37 17.19 -20.75
C MET A 273 0.91 16.06 -21.68
N ASP A 274 -0.25 16.22 -22.32
CA ASP A 274 -0.78 15.23 -23.25
C ASP A 274 0.18 14.97 -24.43
N GLY A 275 0.74 16.03 -25.00
CA GLY A 275 1.76 15.92 -26.04
C GLY A 275 2.97 15.09 -25.59
N ASP A 276 3.40 15.25 -24.34
CA ASP A 276 4.50 14.49 -23.76
C ASP A 276 4.15 13.02 -23.47
N VAL A 277 2.90 12.73 -23.09
CA VAL A 277 2.38 11.35 -23.06
C VAL A 277 2.43 10.73 -24.46
N GLY A 278 2.07 11.48 -25.50
CA GLY A 278 2.23 11.05 -26.90
C GLY A 278 3.68 10.75 -27.29
N ARG A 279 4.61 11.61 -26.89
CA ARG A 279 6.06 11.41 -27.11
C ARG A 279 6.57 10.18 -26.37
N LEU A 280 6.09 9.93 -25.15
CA LEU A 280 6.44 8.74 -24.38
C LEU A 280 6.07 7.46 -25.14
N PHE A 281 4.82 7.34 -25.60
CA PHE A 281 4.41 6.16 -26.36
C PHE A 281 5.17 6.02 -27.70
N GLY A 282 5.49 7.14 -28.35
CA GLY A 282 6.38 7.15 -29.51
C GLY A 282 7.75 6.54 -29.18
N LEU A 283 8.34 6.91 -28.05
CA LEU A 283 9.62 6.39 -27.57
C LEU A 283 9.55 4.90 -27.21
N LEU A 284 8.50 4.43 -26.52
CA LEU A 284 8.35 3.01 -26.18
C LEU A 284 8.26 2.14 -27.44
N LYS A 285 7.56 2.63 -28.47
CA LYS A 285 7.48 1.98 -29.79
C LYS A 285 8.82 2.02 -30.53
N GLU A 286 9.52 3.16 -30.50
CA GLU A 286 10.86 3.32 -31.09
C GLU A 286 11.86 2.30 -30.51
N LEU A 287 11.83 2.10 -29.19
CA LEU A 287 12.71 1.19 -28.47
C LEU A 287 12.24 -0.28 -28.48
N GLY A 288 11.05 -0.56 -29.01
CA GLY A 288 10.51 -1.92 -29.08
C GLY A 288 10.10 -2.53 -27.72
N ILE A 289 9.83 -1.70 -26.72
CA ILE A 289 9.48 -2.13 -25.34
C ILE A 289 8.02 -1.86 -24.96
N ASP A 290 7.17 -1.45 -25.90
CA ASP A 290 5.78 -1.05 -25.65
C ASP A 290 4.96 -2.19 -25.01
N GLU A 291 5.05 -3.42 -25.52
CA GLU A 291 4.35 -4.61 -24.97
C GLU A 291 4.93 -5.09 -23.63
N GLN A 292 6.12 -4.62 -23.26
CA GLN A 292 6.83 -5.00 -22.03
C GLN A 292 6.75 -3.90 -20.96
N THR A 293 5.94 -2.88 -21.17
CA THR A 293 5.85 -1.72 -20.27
C THR A 293 4.42 -1.50 -19.83
N LEU A 294 4.19 -1.55 -18.52
CA LEU A 294 2.98 -1.02 -17.89
C LEU A 294 3.15 0.49 -17.72
N VAL A 295 2.21 1.26 -18.28
CA VAL A 295 2.12 2.71 -18.05
C VAL A 295 0.84 2.99 -17.26
N LEU A 296 1.00 3.66 -16.12
CA LEU A 296 -0.08 4.16 -15.27
C LEU A 296 -0.09 5.68 -15.34
N PHE A 297 -1.27 6.29 -15.42
CA PHE A 297 -1.46 7.74 -15.42
C PHE A 297 -2.48 8.11 -14.35
N THR A 298 -2.19 9.11 -13.51
CA THR A 298 -3.08 9.61 -12.47
C THR A 298 -2.76 11.06 -12.04
N SER A 299 -3.49 11.59 -11.06
CA SER A 299 -3.26 12.88 -10.40
C SER A 299 -3.06 12.71 -8.89
N ASP A 300 -2.23 13.56 -8.26
CA ASP A 300 -1.90 13.42 -6.84
C ASP A 300 -3.01 13.83 -5.87
N ASN A 301 -3.98 14.63 -6.32
CA ASN A 301 -5.23 14.98 -5.66
C ASN A 301 -6.24 15.53 -6.68
N GLY A 302 -7.44 15.88 -6.21
CA GLY A 302 -8.46 16.52 -7.05
C GLY A 302 -8.09 17.92 -7.57
N ALA A 303 -9.00 18.52 -8.34
CA ALA A 303 -8.76 19.76 -9.07
C ALA A 303 -8.41 20.94 -8.16
N HIS A 304 -7.86 22.01 -8.74
CA HIS A 304 -7.42 23.19 -7.98
C HIS A 304 -8.05 24.49 -8.50
N GLN A 305 -7.94 25.54 -7.69
CA GLN A 305 -8.38 26.92 -8.00
C GLN A 305 -7.30 27.92 -7.55
N GLU A 306 -6.05 27.49 -7.64
CA GLU A 306 -4.91 28.29 -7.18
C GLU A 306 -4.31 29.09 -8.35
N GLY A 307 -3.48 30.11 -8.07
CA GLY A 307 -2.85 30.93 -9.13
C GLY A 307 -3.79 31.75 -10.02
N ASN A 308 -5.01 32.06 -9.54
CA ASN A 308 -6.10 32.73 -10.26
C ASN A 308 -6.76 31.89 -11.37
N HIS A 309 -6.53 30.58 -11.39
CA HIS A 309 -7.38 29.63 -12.11
C HIS A 309 -8.68 29.40 -11.31
N GLU A 310 -9.80 29.30 -12.01
CA GLU A 310 -11.11 28.99 -11.43
C GLU A 310 -11.57 27.59 -11.88
N VAL A 311 -11.79 26.68 -10.92
CA VAL A 311 -12.01 25.25 -11.15
C VAL A 311 -13.25 24.94 -11.98
N GLU A 312 -14.27 25.80 -11.93
CA GLU A 312 -15.50 25.66 -12.69
C GLU A 312 -15.36 26.06 -14.16
N PHE A 313 -14.27 26.77 -14.55
CA PHE A 313 -14.14 27.34 -15.90
C PHE A 313 -14.11 26.26 -16.99
N PHE A 314 -13.48 25.11 -16.68
CA PHE A 314 -13.40 23.95 -17.58
C PHE A 314 -14.16 22.73 -17.04
N ASP A 315 -14.99 22.88 -16.01
CA ASP A 315 -15.63 21.75 -15.33
C ASP A 315 -14.60 20.71 -14.83
N SER A 316 -13.53 21.17 -14.18
CA SER A 316 -12.36 20.35 -13.85
C SER A 316 -12.65 19.21 -12.85
N ASN A 317 -13.74 19.29 -12.08
CA ASN A 317 -14.19 18.18 -11.23
C ASN A 317 -15.18 17.24 -11.94
N GLY A 318 -15.68 17.61 -13.12
CA GLY A 318 -16.82 16.98 -13.75
C GLY A 318 -18.02 16.90 -12.79
N PRO A 319 -18.67 15.74 -12.64
CA PRO A 319 -19.85 15.61 -11.78
C PRO A 319 -19.54 15.60 -10.27
N LEU A 320 -18.26 15.69 -9.88
CA LEU A 320 -17.84 15.46 -8.49
C LEU A 320 -17.88 16.75 -7.65
N GLN A 321 -18.33 16.64 -6.40
CA GLN A 321 -18.36 17.77 -5.48
C GLN A 321 -17.00 18.04 -4.83
N GLY A 322 -16.71 19.32 -4.59
CA GLY A 322 -15.49 19.77 -3.95
C GLY A 322 -14.28 19.70 -4.86
N PHE A 323 -13.14 20.13 -4.34
CA PHE A 323 -11.85 20.19 -5.03
C PHE A 323 -10.74 20.04 -3.97
N LYS A 324 -9.47 20.21 -4.34
CA LYS A 324 -8.30 20.14 -3.44
C LYS A 324 -8.59 20.70 -2.03
N ARG A 325 -8.20 19.94 -1.00
CA ARG A 325 -8.53 20.13 0.44
C ARG A 325 -9.97 19.76 0.86
N SER A 326 -10.77 19.14 0.00
CA SER A 326 -12.10 18.61 0.34
C SER A 326 -12.09 17.08 0.41
N MET A 327 -12.74 16.50 1.42
CA MET A 327 -12.93 15.04 1.57
C MET A 327 -14.04 14.48 0.66
N HIS A 328 -14.77 15.36 -0.01
CA HIS A 328 -15.67 15.00 -1.10
C HIS A 328 -14.92 14.42 -2.30
N GLU A 329 -15.66 13.74 -3.18
CA GLU A 329 -15.11 13.01 -4.32
C GLU A 329 -14.22 13.89 -5.18
N GLY A 330 -14.60 15.14 -5.49
CA GLY A 330 -13.81 16.04 -6.34
C GLY A 330 -12.47 16.48 -5.74
N GLY A 331 -12.24 16.27 -4.44
CA GLY A 331 -10.94 16.53 -3.81
C GLY A 331 -10.00 15.32 -3.70
N ILE A 332 -10.51 14.08 -3.86
CA ILE A 332 -9.75 12.84 -3.62
C ILE A 332 -9.85 11.83 -4.77
N ARG A 333 -11.00 11.72 -5.43
CA ARG A 333 -11.19 10.86 -6.60
C ARG A 333 -10.49 11.48 -7.80
N VAL A 334 -9.58 10.72 -8.38
CA VAL A 334 -8.67 11.19 -9.44
C VAL A 334 -8.77 10.26 -10.65
N PRO A 335 -8.46 10.73 -11.86
CA PRO A 335 -8.44 9.85 -13.02
C PRO A 335 -7.33 8.81 -12.84
N MET A 336 -7.56 7.58 -13.30
CA MET A 336 -6.52 6.56 -13.42
C MET A 336 -6.70 5.74 -14.68
N ILE A 337 -5.63 5.66 -15.47
CA ILE A 337 -5.59 4.90 -16.71
C ILE A 337 -4.38 3.97 -16.66
N ALA A 338 -4.58 2.70 -17.00
CA ALA A 338 -3.54 1.70 -17.11
C ALA A 338 -3.45 1.19 -18.55
N ARG A 339 -2.26 1.20 -19.14
CA ARG A 339 -2.01 0.65 -20.48
C ARG A 339 -0.86 -0.34 -20.41
N TRP A 340 -1.13 -1.57 -20.80
CA TRP A 340 -0.13 -2.63 -20.92
C TRP A 340 -0.52 -3.56 -22.09
N PRO A 341 -0.02 -3.29 -23.31
CA PRO A 341 -0.42 -4.03 -24.50
C PRO A 341 -0.22 -5.54 -24.34
N GLY A 342 -1.26 -6.31 -24.68
CA GLY A 342 -1.25 -7.78 -24.56
C GLY A 342 -1.49 -8.33 -23.15
N LYS A 343 -1.64 -7.47 -22.14
CA LYS A 343 -1.93 -7.86 -20.74
C LYS A 343 -3.20 -7.22 -20.20
N VAL A 344 -3.34 -5.91 -20.40
CA VAL A 344 -4.57 -5.16 -20.10
C VAL A 344 -5.47 -5.20 -21.34
N GLU A 345 -6.75 -5.54 -21.15
CA GLU A 345 -7.73 -5.53 -22.23
C GLU A 345 -8.04 -4.08 -22.64
N ALA A 346 -7.83 -3.77 -23.92
CA ALA A 346 -7.99 -2.42 -24.46
C ALA A 346 -9.46 -1.96 -24.48
N GLY A 347 -9.69 -0.68 -24.16
CA GLY A 347 -10.99 -0.03 -24.23
C GLY A 347 -11.93 -0.44 -23.11
N THR A 348 -11.40 -0.99 -22.02
CA THR A 348 -12.19 -1.45 -20.88
C THR A 348 -12.30 -0.38 -19.79
N VAL A 349 -13.31 -0.53 -18.93
CA VAL A 349 -13.59 0.36 -17.81
C VAL A 349 -13.83 -0.48 -16.57
N THR A 350 -13.33 -0.03 -15.42
CA THR A 350 -13.58 -0.66 -14.12
C THR A 350 -14.04 0.37 -13.09
N ASP A 351 -15.01 -0.03 -12.26
CA ASP A 351 -15.50 0.71 -11.09
C ASP A 351 -14.94 0.15 -9.77
N HIS A 352 -13.93 -0.72 -9.84
CA HIS A 352 -13.23 -1.23 -8.67
C HIS A 352 -12.63 -0.07 -7.85
N PRO A 353 -13.05 0.10 -6.57
CA PRO A 353 -12.47 1.13 -5.72
C PRO A 353 -11.02 0.81 -5.38
N SER A 354 -10.09 1.63 -5.87
CA SER A 354 -8.66 1.52 -5.60
C SER A 354 -8.09 2.85 -5.11
N ALA A 355 -6.96 2.81 -4.42
CA ALA A 355 -6.31 3.99 -3.87
C ALA A 355 -4.79 3.96 -4.03
N PHE A 356 -4.12 5.07 -3.76
CA PHE A 356 -2.66 5.17 -3.90
C PHE A 356 -1.87 4.14 -3.09
N TRP A 357 -2.38 3.72 -1.93
CA TRP A 357 -1.71 2.71 -1.11
C TRP A 357 -1.73 1.31 -1.74
N ASP A 358 -2.56 1.08 -2.76
CA ASP A 358 -2.64 -0.19 -3.50
C ASP A 358 -1.51 -0.35 -4.54
N PHE A 359 -0.84 0.74 -4.92
CA PHE A 359 0.22 0.66 -5.91
C PHE A 359 1.42 -0.15 -5.40
N LEU A 360 1.79 -0.01 -4.13
CA LEU A 360 2.93 -0.75 -3.57
C LEU A 360 2.74 -2.27 -3.71
N PRO A 361 1.69 -2.90 -3.17
CA PRO A 361 1.50 -4.35 -3.33
C PRO A 361 1.31 -4.75 -4.78
N THR A 362 0.67 -3.92 -5.61
CA THR A 362 0.57 -4.19 -7.06
C THR A 362 1.94 -4.26 -7.72
N ALA A 363 2.82 -3.30 -7.45
CA ALA A 363 4.17 -3.26 -8.01
C ALA A 363 5.03 -4.42 -7.51
N CYS A 364 4.91 -4.79 -6.24
CA CYS A 364 5.55 -5.96 -5.66
C CYS A 364 5.10 -7.26 -6.36
N GLU A 365 3.79 -7.45 -6.55
CA GLU A 365 3.24 -8.63 -7.23
C GLU A 365 3.73 -8.72 -8.68
N ILE A 366 3.76 -7.59 -9.41
CA ILE A 366 4.31 -7.52 -10.77
C ILE A 366 5.79 -7.89 -10.80
N ALA A 367 6.56 -7.45 -9.82
CA ALA A 367 7.99 -7.74 -9.70
C ALA A 367 8.28 -9.14 -9.14
N GLY A 368 7.25 -9.89 -8.71
CA GLY A 368 7.40 -11.22 -8.12
C GLY A 368 8.03 -11.22 -6.72
N VAL A 369 7.82 -10.15 -5.95
CA VAL A 369 8.28 -10.04 -4.56
C VAL A 369 7.09 -9.82 -3.61
N GLU A 370 7.25 -10.22 -2.35
CA GLU A 370 6.23 -10.03 -1.33
C GLU A 370 6.19 -8.57 -0.86
N PRO A 371 5.00 -7.96 -0.70
CA PRO A 371 4.89 -6.64 -0.08
C PRO A 371 5.17 -6.70 1.43
N PRO A 372 5.45 -5.56 2.08
CA PRO A 372 5.50 -5.47 3.54
C PRO A 372 4.19 -5.93 4.18
N VAL A 373 4.30 -6.68 5.27
CA VAL A 373 3.14 -7.23 6.00
C VAL A 373 2.22 -6.17 6.61
N ASP A 374 2.71 -4.94 6.74
CA ASP A 374 2.06 -3.79 7.37
C ASP A 374 1.56 -2.77 6.34
N THR A 375 1.42 -3.16 5.06
CA THR A 375 0.76 -2.35 4.03
C THR A 375 -0.77 -2.37 4.23
N ASP A 376 -1.40 -1.22 3.98
CA ASP A 376 -2.86 -1.08 3.91
C ASP A 376 -3.40 -1.40 2.50
N GLY A 377 -2.48 -1.63 1.54
CA GLY A 377 -2.78 -1.83 0.13
C GLY A 377 -3.29 -3.22 -0.20
N ILE A 378 -4.17 -3.28 -1.19
CA ILE A 378 -4.58 -4.51 -1.87
C ILE A 378 -4.16 -4.39 -3.32
N SER A 379 -3.42 -5.38 -3.83
CA SER A 379 -3.01 -5.37 -5.23
C SER A 379 -4.22 -5.34 -6.17
N TYR A 380 -4.18 -4.43 -7.16
CA TYR A 380 -5.16 -4.37 -8.24
C TYR A 380 -4.68 -5.07 -9.52
N LEU A 381 -3.61 -5.87 -9.46
CA LEU A 381 -3.12 -6.65 -10.61
C LEU A 381 -4.20 -7.58 -11.20
N PRO A 382 -5.06 -8.27 -10.41
CA PRO A 382 -6.16 -9.04 -10.96
C PRO A 382 -7.10 -8.21 -11.83
N THR A 383 -7.42 -6.98 -11.41
CA THR A 383 -8.21 -6.03 -12.21
C THR A 383 -7.51 -5.67 -13.51
N LEU A 384 -6.20 -5.38 -13.49
CA LEU A 384 -5.43 -5.08 -14.70
C LEU A 384 -5.45 -6.26 -15.70
N LEU A 385 -5.45 -7.48 -15.20
CA LEU A 385 -5.40 -8.71 -16.01
C LEU A 385 -6.80 -9.23 -16.42
N GLY A 386 -7.87 -8.47 -16.16
CA GLY A 386 -9.23 -8.86 -16.53
C GLY A 386 -9.79 -10.01 -15.68
N LYS A 387 -9.39 -10.10 -14.41
CA LYS A 387 -9.77 -11.15 -13.48
C LYS A 387 -10.53 -10.62 -12.25
N PRO A 388 -11.73 -10.07 -12.43
CA PRO A 388 -12.49 -9.44 -11.35
C PRO A 388 -12.87 -10.41 -10.21
N ASP A 389 -13.01 -11.71 -10.50
CA ASP A 389 -13.32 -12.73 -9.48
C ASP A 389 -12.13 -13.02 -8.54
N GLU A 390 -10.91 -12.70 -8.97
CA GLU A 390 -9.69 -12.79 -8.16
C GLU A 390 -9.39 -11.46 -7.43
N GLN A 391 -10.11 -10.37 -7.73
CA GLN A 391 -9.86 -9.05 -7.15
C GLN A 391 -10.40 -8.95 -5.72
N GLU A 392 -9.48 -8.86 -4.76
CA GLU A 392 -9.83 -8.54 -3.38
C GLU A 392 -10.33 -7.10 -3.26
N LYS A 393 -11.18 -6.85 -2.25
CA LYS A 393 -11.81 -5.55 -2.00
C LYS A 393 -11.46 -5.06 -0.62
N HIS A 394 -11.22 -3.75 -0.52
CA HIS A 394 -11.10 -3.06 0.76
C HIS A 394 -12.38 -3.20 1.59
N VAL A 395 -12.23 -3.37 2.90
CA VAL A 395 -13.35 -3.28 3.85
C VAL A 395 -13.89 -1.86 3.89
N TYR A 396 -12.97 -0.88 3.85
CA TYR A 396 -13.25 0.54 3.67
C TYR A 396 -11.98 1.24 3.16
N LEU A 397 -12.13 2.46 2.64
CA LEU A 397 -11.05 3.41 2.39
C LEU A 397 -11.18 4.56 3.38
N TYR A 398 -10.06 5.01 3.94
CA TYR A 398 -10.04 6.05 4.98
C TYR A 398 -9.08 7.19 4.64
N TRP A 399 -9.56 8.42 4.85
CA TRP A 399 -8.78 9.64 4.78
C TRP A 399 -9.07 10.54 5.97
N ALA A 400 -8.03 11.22 6.43
CA ALA A 400 -8.14 12.31 7.39
C ALA A 400 -7.25 13.48 6.98
N SER A 401 -7.71 14.69 7.28
CA SER A 401 -6.98 15.92 7.01
C SER A 401 -7.01 16.87 8.21
N SER A 402 -6.03 17.77 8.28
CA SER A 402 -6.02 18.98 9.10
C SER A 402 -6.31 20.26 8.30
N GLU A 403 -6.53 20.16 6.99
CA GLU A 403 -6.78 21.27 6.07
C GLU A 403 -8.22 21.28 5.53
N GLY A 404 -8.73 22.48 5.18
CA GLY A 404 -10.04 22.68 4.54
C GLY A 404 -11.24 22.73 5.49
N ALA A 405 -12.44 22.57 4.94
CA ALA A 405 -13.70 22.54 5.70
C ALA A 405 -14.03 21.13 6.24
N THR A 406 -13.56 20.07 5.58
CA THR A 406 -13.84 18.67 5.93
C THR A 406 -12.62 17.95 6.50
N SER A 407 -12.79 17.16 7.56
CA SER A 407 -11.68 16.51 8.27
C SER A 407 -11.49 15.03 8.00
N VAL A 408 -12.56 14.28 7.73
CA VAL A 408 -12.50 12.82 7.58
C VAL A 408 -13.37 12.41 6.39
N GLY A 409 -12.88 11.45 5.62
CA GLY A 409 -13.62 10.75 4.56
C GLY A 409 -13.51 9.24 4.76
N ILE A 410 -14.64 8.53 4.67
CA ILE A 410 -14.70 7.06 4.76
C ILE A 410 -15.52 6.56 3.59
N ARG A 411 -14.98 5.67 2.76
CA ARG A 411 -15.75 4.97 1.72
C ARG A 411 -15.88 3.49 2.09
N GLN A 412 -17.09 2.97 2.11
CA GLN A 412 -17.35 1.53 2.18
C GLN A 412 -18.38 1.16 1.11
N ASP A 413 -17.93 0.36 0.14
CA ASP A 413 -18.68 0.04 -1.07
C ASP A 413 -19.18 1.33 -1.76
N ASN A 414 -20.49 1.51 -1.85
CA ASN A 414 -21.14 2.68 -2.44
C ASN A 414 -21.35 3.82 -1.43
N TRP A 415 -21.10 3.60 -0.15
CA TRP A 415 -21.38 4.59 0.89
C TRP A 415 -20.15 5.46 1.15
N LYS A 416 -20.34 6.77 1.12
CA LYS A 416 -19.32 7.76 1.45
C LYS A 416 -19.77 8.58 2.65
N LEU A 417 -18.95 8.59 3.70
CA LEU A 417 -19.16 9.38 4.90
C LEU A 417 -18.11 10.51 4.95
N VAL A 418 -18.56 11.74 5.17
CA VAL A 418 -17.70 12.94 5.23
C VAL A 418 -17.98 13.71 6.52
N LYS A 419 -16.92 14.08 7.25
CA LYS A 419 -17.01 14.93 8.44
C LYS A 419 -16.67 16.38 8.12
N TYR A 420 -17.55 17.31 8.49
CA TYR A 420 -17.25 18.74 8.51
C TYR A 420 -16.64 19.18 9.85
N ARG A 421 -15.69 20.12 9.79
CA ARG A 421 -15.09 20.72 10.98
C ARG A 421 -15.94 21.86 11.49
N ALA A 422 -16.29 21.87 12.77
CA ALA A 422 -17.01 22.98 13.42
C ALA A 422 -16.42 24.38 13.12
N ASN A 423 -15.09 24.48 13.05
CA ASN A 423 -14.36 25.73 12.75
C ASN A 423 -13.63 25.68 11.40
N GLY A 424 -14.08 24.81 10.48
CA GLY A 424 -13.49 24.66 9.16
C GLY A 424 -13.55 25.96 8.36
N LYS A 425 -12.42 26.38 7.80
CA LYS A 425 -12.42 27.49 6.84
C LYS A 425 -12.80 26.96 5.47
N LYS A 426 -13.84 27.54 4.88
CA LYS A 426 -14.14 27.34 3.46
C LYS A 426 -12.93 27.71 2.63
N ASN A 427 -12.64 26.91 1.62
CA ASN A 427 -11.76 27.35 0.55
C ASN A 427 -12.44 28.50 -0.22
N LYS A 428 -11.65 29.34 -0.89
CA LYS A 428 -12.19 30.33 -1.85
C LYS A 428 -13.07 29.57 -2.87
N GLY A 429 -14.18 30.12 -3.37
CA GLY A 429 -15.04 29.41 -4.34
C GLY A 429 -15.84 28.20 -3.81
N GLU A 430 -15.57 27.69 -2.60
CA GLU A 430 -16.36 26.60 -2.01
C GLU A 430 -17.75 27.10 -1.56
N THR A 431 -18.81 26.64 -2.23
CA THR A 431 -20.17 27.11 -1.98
C THR A 431 -20.97 26.18 -1.06
N ASP A 432 -20.72 24.86 -1.13
CA ASP A 432 -21.55 23.83 -0.49
C ASP A 432 -21.23 23.54 0.99
N ALA A 433 -20.08 24.03 1.50
CA ALA A 433 -19.77 23.93 2.92
C ALA A 433 -20.77 24.77 3.74
N PRO A 434 -21.28 24.27 4.88
CA PRO A 434 -22.18 25.07 5.74
C PRO A 434 -21.42 26.23 6.38
N GLU A 435 -22.10 27.36 6.65
CA GLU A 435 -21.49 28.51 7.33
C GLU A 435 -21.14 28.23 8.80
N THR A 436 -21.89 27.35 9.46
CA THR A 436 -21.65 26.92 10.84
C THR A 436 -22.04 25.45 11.00
N PRO A 437 -21.12 24.51 10.68
CA PRO A 437 -21.34 23.09 10.91
C PRO A 437 -21.55 22.79 12.40
N ALA A 438 -22.38 21.79 12.69
CA ALA A 438 -22.44 21.23 14.04
C ALA A 438 -21.10 20.57 14.41
N PRO A 439 -20.76 20.45 15.72
CA PRO A 439 -19.54 19.78 16.17
C PRO A 439 -19.32 18.38 15.59
N ASP A 440 -20.42 17.64 15.35
CA ASP A 440 -20.44 16.30 14.76
C ASP A 440 -21.22 16.26 13.42
N ASP A 441 -21.00 17.24 12.53
CA ASP A 441 -21.65 17.28 11.21
C ASP A 441 -21.05 16.21 10.27
N TRP A 442 -21.53 14.98 10.44
CA TRP A 442 -21.31 13.85 9.54
C TRP A 442 -22.40 13.80 8.47
N ARG A 443 -21.95 13.64 7.22
CA ARG A 443 -22.83 13.51 6.06
C ARG A 443 -22.56 12.21 5.34
N LEU A 444 -23.63 11.53 4.96
CA LEU A 444 -23.60 10.23 4.31
C LEU A 444 -24.18 10.36 2.91
N TYR A 445 -23.53 9.76 1.93
CA TYR A 445 -23.94 9.75 0.53
C TYR A 445 -23.91 8.31 -0.02
N ASP A 446 -24.85 7.99 -0.90
CA ASP A 446 -24.85 6.76 -1.69
C ASP A 446 -24.37 7.09 -3.10
N LEU A 447 -23.09 6.82 -3.36
CA LEU A 447 -22.41 7.12 -4.63
C LEU A 447 -22.99 6.34 -5.82
N SER A 448 -23.74 5.26 -5.59
CA SER A 448 -24.40 4.53 -6.68
C SER A 448 -25.56 5.29 -7.31
N GLN A 449 -26.12 6.26 -6.58
CA GLN A 449 -27.22 7.11 -7.03
C GLN A 449 -26.82 8.60 -7.10
N ASP A 450 -25.80 9.00 -6.35
CA ASP A 450 -25.40 10.38 -6.16
C ASP A 450 -23.88 10.54 -6.09
N ILE A 451 -23.23 10.39 -7.25
CA ILE A 451 -21.77 10.61 -7.38
C ILE A 451 -21.37 12.07 -7.10
N SER A 452 -22.33 13.00 -7.20
CA SER A 452 -22.15 14.41 -6.88
C SER A 452 -22.22 14.74 -5.40
N GLU A 453 -22.58 13.77 -4.53
CA GLU A 453 -22.76 13.99 -3.09
C GLU A 453 -23.73 15.15 -2.75
N ALA A 454 -24.73 15.38 -3.60
CA ALA A 454 -25.67 16.48 -3.45
C ALA A 454 -26.72 16.24 -2.35
N ASN A 455 -26.98 14.98 -2.00
CA ASN A 455 -28.06 14.56 -1.11
C ASN A 455 -27.49 13.86 0.13
N ASN A 456 -27.32 14.61 1.22
CA ASN A 456 -26.97 14.03 2.51
C ASN A 456 -28.13 13.16 3.04
N VAL A 457 -27.89 11.85 3.17
CA VAL A 457 -28.84 10.85 3.65
C VAL A 457 -28.56 10.32 5.07
N ALA A 458 -27.67 10.97 5.83
CA ALA A 458 -27.26 10.52 7.16
C ALA A 458 -28.43 10.38 8.15
N ALA A 459 -29.41 11.29 8.09
CA ALA A 459 -30.58 11.26 8.98
C ALA A 459 -31.54 10.09 8.66
N GLN A 460 -31.53 9.61 7.41
CA GLN A 460 -32.34 8.49 6.95
C GLN A 460 -31.67 7.13 7.24
N HIS A 461 -30.34 7.10 7.38
CA HIS A 461 -29.55 5.89 7.63
C HIS A 461 -28.60 6.03 8.83
N PRO A 462 -29.11 6.33 10.04
CA PRO A 462 -28.27 6.55 11.22
C PRO A 462 -27.50 5.29 11.65
N ASP A 463 -28.06 4.11 11.42
CA ASP A 463 -27.44 2.81 11.60
C ASP A 463 -26.20 2.62 10.72
N ARG A 464 -26.28 3.02 9.45
CA ARG A 464 -25.14 2.96 8.51
C ARG A 464 -24.01 3.90 8.92
N VAL A 465 -24.35 5.11 9.36
CA VAL A 465 -23.36 6.05 9.92
C VAL A 465 -22.65 5.44 11.12
N GLN A 466 -23.41 4.90 12.09
CA GLN A 466 -22.83 4.28 13.28
C GLN A 466 -21.94 3.08 12.94
N GLN A 467 -22.36 2.24 11.99
CA GLN A 467 -21.55 1.12 11.52
C GLN A 467 -20.20 1.59 10.96
N MET A 468 -20.20 2.57 10.03
CA MET A 468 -18.97 3.09 9.42
C MET A 468 -18.03 3.73 10.44
N LEU A 469 -18.57 4.45 11.42
CA LEU A 469 -17.78 5.05 12.50
C LEU A 469 -17.22 4.00 13.47
N ALA A 470 -17.95 2.93 13.75
CA ALA A 470 -17.48 1.82 14.57
C ALA A 470 -16.22 1.18 13.98
N MET A 471 -16.26 0.88 12.68
CA MET A 471 -15.16 0.22 11.97
C MET A 471 -13.86 1.04 12.06
N VAL A 472 -13.93 2.35 11.82
CA VAL A 472 -12.74 3.21 11.83
C VAL A 472 -12.21 3.46 13.25
N ARG A 473 -13.09 3.51 14.26
CA ARG A 473 -12.67 3.73 15.66
C ARG A 473 -11.72 2.67 16.18
N GLU A 474 -11.98 1.41 15.85
CA GLU A 474 -11.29 0.26 16.41
C GLU A 474 -9.88 0.04 15.84
N ASP A 475 -9.59 0.72 14.74
CA ASP A 475 -8.29 0.75 14.11
C ASP A 475 -7.41 1.89 14.66
N GLU A 476 -7.94 2.69 15.60
CA GLU A 476 -7.21 3.75 16.33
C GLU A 476 -6.46 4.72 15.38
N LEU A 477 -7.08 4.99 14.23
CA LEU A 477 -6.45 5.71 13.13
C LEU A 477 -6.18 7.18 13.45
N ALA A 478 -5.04 7.68 12.99
CA ALA A 478 -4.70 9.09 13.09
C ALA A 478 -5.77 9.97 12.42
N GLY A 479 -6.12 11.08 13.09
CA GLY A 479 -7.11 12.05 12.61
C GLY A 479 -8.57 11.69 12.91
N PHE A 480 -8.83 10.54 13.58
CA PHE A 480 -10.13 10.17 14.12
C PHE A 480 -10.11 10.32 15.65
N GLU A 481 -10.93 11.20 16.22
CA GLU A 481 -10.94 11.45 17.67
C GLU A 481 -12.10 10.70 18.38
N GLU A 482 -11.87 10.22 19.60
CA GLU A 482 -12.85 9.43 20.37
C GLU A 482 -14.16 10.21 20.66
N THR A 483 -14.07 11.55 20.66
CA THR A 483 -15.21 12.46 20.81
C THR A 483 -16.13 12.54 19.59
N ASP A 484 -15.74 11.97 18.45
CA ASP A 484 -16.37 12.23 17.15
C ASP A 484 -17.74 11.57 16.94
N HIS A 485 -18.18 10.73 17.89
CA HIS A 485 -19.56 10.27 18.15
C HIS A 485 -19.53 9.10 19.15
N PRO A 486 -20.31 9.02 20.24
CA PRO A 486 -20.41 7.77 21.01
C PRO A 486 -21.06 6.68 20.16
N VAL A 487 -20.26 5.70 19.74
CA VAL A 487 -20.73 4.54 18.95
C VAL A 487 -21.40 3.52 19.86
N ALA A 488 -22.60 3.06 19.51
CA ALA A 488 -23.25 1.95 20.20
C ALA A 488 -22.49 0.64 19.92
N PRO A 489 -22.25 -0.22 20.93
CA PRO A 489 -21.51 -1.46 20.72
C PRO A 489 -22.19 -2.33 19.66
N VAL A 490 -21.38 -2.90 18.76
CA VAL A 490 -21.82 -3.86 17.74
C VAL A 490 -22.56 -5.03 18.41
N SER A 491 -23.68 -5.43 17.81
CA SER A 491 -24.49 -6.57 18.28
C SER A 491 -23.62 -7.83 18.45
N ALA A 492 -23.78 -8.53 19.59
CA ALA A 492 -22.97 -9.70 19.93
C ALA A 492 -23.30 -10.95 19.09
N GLU A 493 -24.39 -10.95 18.29
CA GLU A 493 -24.90 -12.13 17.59
C GLU A 493 -24.20 -12.40 16.23
N ASP A 494 -23.31 -11.50 15.77
CA ASP A 494 -22.66 -11.60 14.44
C ASP A 494 -21.14 -11.85 14.48
N LYS A 495 -20.54 -12.08 15.67
CA LYS A 495 -19.08 -12.22 15.81
C LYS A 495 -18.59 -13.67 15.59
N VAL A 496 -17.47 -13.80 14.89
CA VAL A 496 -16.69 -15.04 14.81
C VAL A 496 -15.97 -15.24 16.14
N VAL A 497 -16.12 -16.38 16.80
CA VAL A 497 -15.47 -16.67 18.08
C VAL A 497 -14.23 -17.52 17.85
N VAL A 498 -13.06 -17.03 18.28
CA VAL A 498 -11.79 -17.76 18.25
C VAL A 498 -11.40 -18.16 19.67
N ALA A 499 -11.17 -19.44 19.92
CA ALA A 499 -10.64 -19.92 21.19
C ALA A 499 -9.13 -20.19 21.08
N LEU A 500 -8.36 -19.81 22.12
CA LEU A 500 -6.96 -20.21 22.26
C LEU A 500 -6.84 -21.24 23.38
N VAL A 501 -6.28 -22.41 23.08
CA VAL A 501 -6.06 -23.50 24.04
C VAL A 501 -4.59 -23.87 24.02
N GLY A 502 -3.94 -23.79 25.17
CA GLY A 502 -2.53 -24.15 25.22
C GLY A 502 -1.80 -23.96 26.55
N ASP A 503 -0.48 -24.00 26.45
CA ASP A 503 0.45 -23.83 27.56
C ASP A 503 0.83 -22.36 27.81
N SER A 504 1.87 -22.11 28.63
CA SER A 504 2.27 -20.76 29.03
C SER A 504 2.58 -19.83 27.87
N THR A 505 3.10 -20.36 26.77
CA THR A 505 3.48 -19.55 25.59
C THR A 505 2.29 -19.03 24.80
N VAL A 506 1.07 -19.46 25.13
CA VAL A 506 -0.19 -19.00 24.51
C VAL A 506 -0.94 -18.02 25.41
N THR A 507 -0.60 -17.93 26.70
CA THR A 507 -1.34 -17.09 27.66
C THR A 507 -1.21 -15.60 27.37
N ASP A 508 -2.15 -14.79 27.87
CA ASP A 508 -2.13 -13.34 27.70
C ASP A 508 -1.02 -12.62 28.49
N SER A 509 -0.45 -13.27 29.50
CA SER A 509 0.50 -12.65 30.44
C SER A 509 1.96 -12.98 30.17
N SER A 510 2.24 -14.13 29.55
CA SER A 510 3.61 -14.59 29.28
C SER A 510 3.78 -15.25 27.91
N GLY A 511 2.71 -15.26 27.11
CA GLY A 511 2.64 -15.83 25.79
C GLY A 511 2.23 -14.82 24.73
N TRP A 512 1.98 -15.33 23.52
CA TRP A 512 1.57 -14.53 22.37
C TRP A 512 0.05 -14.23 22.32
N GLY A 513 -0.75 -14.82 23.22
CA GLY A 513 -2.22 -14.84 23.10
C GLY A 513 -2.87 -13.45 23.01
N LYS A 514 -2.44 -12.52 23.87
CA LYS A 514 -2.99 -11.15 23.88
C LYS A 514 -2.62 -10.38 22.61
N ALA A 515 -1.35 -10.47 22.21
CA ALA A 515 -0.86 -9.83 20.99
C ALA A 515 -1.58 -10.38 19.75
N PHE A 516 -1.74 -11.71 19.68
CA PHE A 516 -2.47 -12.37 18.60
C PHE A 516 -3.96 -12.00 18.58
N ALA A 517 -4.61 -11.90 19.73
CA ALA A 517 -5.98 -11.41 19.83
C ALA A 517 -6.12 -9.99 19.24
N GLY A 518 -5.11 -9.13 19.46
CA GLY A 518 -5.04 -7.78 18.90
C GLY A 518 -4.90 -7.73 17.37
N LYS A 519 -4.59 -8.85 16.70
CA LYS A 519 -4.45 -8.94 15.23
C LYS A 519 -5.76 -9.10 14.50
N PHE A 520 -6.88 -9.34 15.19
CA PHE A 520 -8.18 -9.52 14.54
C PHE A 520 -9.02 -8.24 14.57
N ARG A 521 -9.89 -8.11 13.57
CA ARG A 521 -10.94 -7.10 13.51
C ARG A 521 -12.03 -7.37 14.56
N HIS A 522 -12.87 -6.37 14.83
CA HIS A 522 -13.89 -6.43 15.89
C HIS A 522 -15.01 -7.46 15.69
N ASP A 523 -15.19 -7.93 14.46
CA ASP A 523 -16.11 -9.01 14.12
C ASP A 523 -15.55 -10.38 14.53
N VAL A 524 -14.40 -10.40 15.23
CA VAL A 524 -13.84 -11.57 15.91
C VAL A 524 -13.76 -11.32 17.42
N GLU A 525 -14.23 -12.29 18.21
CA GLU A 525 -14.02 -12.34 19.64
C GLU A 525 -12.99 -13.44 19.96
N VAL A 526 -11.84 -13.07 20.52
CA VAL A 526 -10.82 -14.05 20.93
C VAL A 526 -10.94 -14.35 22.42
N LYS A 527 -11.12 -15.63 22.76
CA LYS A 527 -11.22 -16.14 24.14
C LYS A 527 -10.03 -17.03 24.45
N ASN A 528 -9.16 -16.58 25.35
CA ASN A 528 -7.98 -17.32 25.72
C ASN A 528 -8.21 -18.23 26.94
N PHE A 529 -8.12 -19.55 26.72
CA PHE A 529 -8.24 -20.59 27.75
C PHE A 529 -6.89 -21.26 28.08
N ALA A 530 -5.79 -20.76 27.50
CA ALA A 530 -4.46 -21.25 27.80
C ALA A 530 -4.11 -21.06 29.27
N MET A 531 -3.30 -21.97 29.81
CA MET A 531 -2.89 -21.90 31.21
C MET A 531 -1.42 -22.23 31.39
N GLY A 532 -0.72 -21.33 32.08
CA GLY A 532 0.69 -21.47 32.37
C GLY A 532 1.04 -22.72 33.17
N GLY A 533 2.14 -23.36 32.79
CA GLY A 533 2.70 -24.54 33.48
C GLY A 533 1.99 -25.87 33.19
N ARG A 534 0.98 -25.89 32.32
CA ARG A 534 0.23 -27.10 31.94
C ARG A 534 0.75 -27.69 30.64
N SER A 535 0.70 -29.02 30.55
CA SER A 535 0.87 -29.77 29.30
C SER A 535 -0.48 -30.15 28.69
N ALA A 536 -0.48 -30.72 27.50
CA ALA A 536 -1.68 -31.30 26.87
C ALA A 536 -2.39 -32.30 27.79
N LYS A 537 -1.65 -33.02 28.64
CA LYS A 537 -2.22 -33.96 29.62
C LYS A 537 -2.83 -33.27 30.82
N SER A 538 -2.05 -32.41 31.49
CA SER A 538 -2.50 -31.82 32.76
C SER A 538 -3.58 -30.77 32.56
N TRP A 539 -3.64 -30.12 31.40
CA TRP A 539 -4.72 -29.18 31.07
C TRP A 539 -6.07 -29.89 31.03
N LEU A 540 -6.13 -31.09 30.41
CA LEU A 540 -7.33 -31.93 30.40
C LEU A 540 -7.66 -32.48 31.78
N ALA A 541 -6.66 -32.96 32.52
CA ALA A 541 -6.85 -33.52 33.86
C ALA A 541 -7.39 -32.50 34.89
N GLU A 542 -7.16 -31.21 34.66
CA GLU A 542 -7.71 -30.10 35.45
C GLU A 542 -9.13 -29.67 35.03
N ASP A 543 -9.80 -30.43 34.17
CA ASP A 543 -11.19 -30.18 33.74
C ASP A 543 -11.40 -28.81 33.09
N ARG A 544 -10.44 -28.38 32.25
CA ARG A 544 -10.48 -27.07 31.57
C ARG A 544 -11.22 -27.10 30.23
N LEU A 545 -11.34 -28.27 29.62
CA LEU A 545 -12.00 -28.45 28.33
C LEU A 545 -13.46 -27.98 28.30
N PRO A 546 -14.30 -28.26 29.32
CA PRO A 546 -15.71 -27.86 29.28
C PRO A 546 -15.92 -26.36 29.07
N ALA A 547 -15.14 -25.51 29.74
CA ALA A 547 -15.26 -24.05 29.61
C ALA A 547 -14.92 -23.56 28.19
N ALA A 548 -13.92 -24.17 27.54
CA ALA A 548 -13.55 -23.84 26.17
C ALA A 548 -14.60 -24.32 25.14
N LEU A 549 -15.24 -25.48 25.40
CA LEU A 549 -16.34 -25.99 24.57
C LEU A 549 -17.63 -25.16 24.74
N GLU A 550 -17.95 -24.73 25.96
CA GLU A 550 -19.14 -23.92 26.26
C GLU A 550 -19.09 -22.54 25.58
N ALA A 551 -17.89 -22.05 25.29
CA ALA A 551 -17.69 -20.82 24.53
C ALA A 551 -18.13 -20.90 23.05
N LYS A 552 -18.38 -22.11 22.54
CA LYS A 552 -18.82 -22.40 21.15
C LYS A 552 -17.99 -21.64 20.10
N PRO A 553 -16.66 -21.80 20.09
CA PRO A 553 -15.82 -21.14 19.09
C PRO A 553 -16.15 -21.63 17.67
N ASP A 554 -16.01 -20.74 16.69
CA ASP A 554 -15.95 -21.10 15.27
C ASP A 554 -14.57 -21.68 14.92
N TYR A 555 -13.51 -21.14 15.52
CA TYR A 555 -12.13 -21.60 15.33
C TYR A 555 -11.42 -21.81 16.66
N VAL A 556 -10.55 -22.82 16.76
CA VAL A 556 -9.74 -23.04 17.97
C VAL A 556 -8.28 -23.28 17.64
N PHE A 557 -7.39 -22.50 18.23
CA PHE A 557 -5.94 -22.69 18.13
C PHE A 557 -5.48 -23.58 19.27
N ILE A 558 -4.83 -24.69 18.95
CA ILE A 558 -4.36 -25.69 19.91
C ILE A 558 -2.83 -25.75 19.87
N GLN A 559 -2.17 -25.29 20.95
CA GLN A 559 -0.71 -25.33 21.07
C GLN A 559 -0.25 -25.87 22.42
N PHE A 560 0.53 -26.95 22.40
CA PHE A 560 1.20 -27.50 23.57
C PHE A 560 2.61 -27.99 23.19
N GLY A 561 3.50 -28.12 24.16
CA GLY A 561 4.77 -28.84 23.97
C GLY A 561 5.82 -28.53 25.03
N HIS A 562 5.75 -27.34 25.64
CA HIS A 562 6.76 -26.86 26.57
C HIS A 562 6.79 -27.62 27.90
N ASN A 563 5.61 -28.01 28.39
CA ASN A 563 5.44 -28.54 29.75
C ASN A 563 5.24 -30.05 29.80
N GLY A 564 5.22 -30.73 28.64
CA GLY A 564 5.04 -32.19 28.54
C GLY A 564 6.35 -32.99 28.50
N GLN A 565 7.50 -32.31 28.57
CA GLN A 565 8.81 -32.95 28.40
C GLN A 565 9.23 -33.76 29.63
N PRO A 566 10.10 -34.78 29.48
CA PRO A 566 10.65 -35.55 30.60
C PRO A 566 11.33 -34.66 31.64
N GLY A 567 11.09 -34.96 32.92
CA GLY A 567 11.51 -34.15 34.06
C GLY A 567 10.42 -33.22 34.62
N LYS A 568 9.23 -33.15 34.00
CA LYS A 568 8.10 -32.32 34.47
C LYS A 568 7.16 -33.04 35.43
N GLY A 569 7.40 -34.33 35.69
CA GLY A 569 6.64 -35.17 36.60
C GLY A 569 5.50 -35.91 35.90
N PRO A 570 5.03 -37.02 36.48
CA PRO A 570 4.10 -37.96 35.83
C PRO A 570 2.74 -37.35 35.48
N GLU A 571 2.33 -36.29 36.18
CA GLU A 571 1.06 -35.59 35.93
C GLU A 571 1.08 -34.76 34.65
N ARG A 572 2.27 -34.30 34.21
CA ARG A 572 2.42 -33.44 33.03
C ARG A 572 3.11 -34.13 31.87
N GLU A 573 4.03 -35.05 32.15
CA GLU A 573 4.84 -35.72 31.14
C GLU A 573 3.99 -36.44 30.09
N THR A 574 4.38 -36.24 28.84
CA THR A 574 3.80 -36.83 27.64
C THR A 574 4.92 -37.30 26.73
N ASP A 575 4.69 -38.42 26.07
CA ASP A 575 5.55 -38.96 25.04
C ASP A 575 5.08 -38.43 23.66
N PRO A 576 5.95 -37.75 22.88
CA PRO A 576 5.58 -37.15 21.59
C PRO A 576 5.16 -38.19 20.53
N ALA A 577 5.64 -39.43 20.61
CA ALA A 577 5.26 -40.48 19.67
C ALA A 577 3.91 -41.13 20.00
N THR A 578 3.46 -41.02 21.25
CA THR A 578 2.23 -41.66 21.75
C THR A 578 1.29 -40.67 22.45
N THR A 579 1.35 -40.58 23.78
CA THR A 579 0.36 -39.90 24.62
C THR A 579 0.13 -38.43 24.27
N TYR A 580 1.16 -37.68 23.83
CA TYR A 580 0.99 -36.30 23.39
C TYR A 580 0.05 -36.21 22.18
N ARG A 581 0.22 -37.10 21.20
CA ARG A 581 -0.61 -37.17 20.00
C ARG A 581 -2.03 -37.59 20.33
N ASP A 582 -2.20 -38.51 21.27
CA ASP A 582 -3.52 -38.94 21.74
C ASP A 582 -4.31 -37.76 22.33
N TYR A 583 -3.68 -36.91 23.15
CA TYR A 583 -4.34 -35.70 23.68
C TYR A 583 -4.68 -34.70 22.57
N LEU A 584 -3.77 -34.43 21.63
CA LEU A 584 -4.07 -33.52 20.52
C LEU A 584 -5.24 -34.02 19.66
N ARG A 585 -5.28 -35.33 19.35
CA ARG A 585 -6.42 -35.93 18.62
C ARG A 585 -7.72 -35.81 19.42
N GLN A 586 -7.66 -35.98 20.74
CA GLN A 586 -8.82 -35.79 21.60
C GLN A 586 -9.34 -34.35 21.50
N TYR A 587 -8.48 -33.33 21.64
CA TYR A 587 -8.91 -31.93 21.53
C TYR A 587 -9.55 -31.63 20.17
N VAL A 588 -8.92 -32.05 19.06
CA VAL A 588 -9.49 -31.89 17.71
C VAL A 588 -10.87 -32.52 17.60
N THR A 589 -11.03 -33.74 18.15
CA THR A 589 -12.31 -34.46 18.11
C THR A 589 -13.40 -33.74 18.89
N GLU A 590 -13.10 -33.29 20.10
CA GLU A 590 -14.07 -32.64 21.00
C GLU A 590 -14.53 -31.28 20.45
N PHE A 591 -13.62 -30.49 19.87
CA PHE A 591 -13.99 -29.21 19.25
C PHE A 591 -14.78 -29.39 17.95
N ARG A 592 -14.42 -30.37 17.11
CA ARG A 592 -15.23 -30.68 15.91
C ARG A 592 -16.63 -31.18 16.27
N ALA A 593 -16.80 -31.87 17.41
CA ALA A 593 -18.10 -32.35 17.86
C ALA A 593 -19.10 -31.22 18.13
N ILE A 594 -18.61 -30.00 18.42
CA ILE A 594 -19.44 -28.80 18.59
C ILE A 594 -19.46 -27.88 17.35
N GLY A 595 -18.83 -28.30 16.25
CA GLY A 595 -18.80 -27.56 14.98
C GLY A 595 -17.67 -26.55 14.82
N ALA A 596 -16.71 -26.50 15.75
CA ALA A 596 -15.54 -25.63 15.64
C ALA A 596 -14.50 -26.21 14.67
N GLU A 597 -13.73 -25.34 14.01
CA GLU A 597 -12.59 -25.70 13.16
C GLU A 597 -11.27 -25.63 13.96
N PRO A 598 -10.62 -26.78 14.26
CA PRO A 598 -9.37 -26.79 15.01
C PRO A 598 -8.17 -26.49 14.12
N ILE A 599 -7.32 -25.56 14.57
CA ILE A 599 -6.03 -25.21 13.97
C ILE A 599 -4.94 -25.65 14.94
N ILE A 600 -4.07 -26.56 14.51
CA ILE A 600 -2.96 -27.03 15.32
C ILE A 600 -1.77 -26.12 15.11
N VAL A 601 -1.22 -25.60 16.21
CA VAL A 601 0.00 -24.79 16.21
C VAL A 601 1.09 -25.59 16.90
N SER A 602 2.24 -25.76 16.24
CA SER A 602 3.39 -26.36 16.90
C SER A 602 3.93 -25.46 18.01
N SER A 603 4.64 -26.02 18.99
CA SER A 603 5.26 -25.23 20.04
C SER A 603 6.31 -24.26 19.47
N VAL A 604 6.27 -22.99 19.87
CA VAL A 604 7.35 -22.03 19.57
C VAL A 604 8.71 -22.55 20.05
N THR A 605 9.79 -22.20 19.34
CA THR A 605 11.12 -22.59 19.78
C THR A 605 11.51 -21.92 21.10
N ARG A 606 12.47 -22.53 21.78
CA ARG A 606 13.14 -21.88 22.90
C ARG A 606 14.32 -21.09 22.38
N ARG A 607 14.57 -19.93 23.00
CA ARG A 607 15.74 -19.07 22.72
C ARG A 607 16.98 -19.64 23.41
N ASP A 608 17.31 -20.86 23.03
CA ASP A 608 18.40 -21.65 23.56
C ASP A 608 19.43 -21.81 22.44
N PHE A 609 20.49 -21.02 22.51
CA PHE A 609 21.48 -20.89 21.44
C PHE A 609 22.69 -21.80 21.68
N THR A 610 23.21 -22.40 20.62
CA THR A 610 24.49 -23.10 20.59
C THR A 610 25.65 -22.11 20.51
N GLU A 611 26.88 -22.56 20.79
CA GLU A 611 28.09 -21.71 20.75
C GLU A 611 28.33 -21.04 19.38
N ASP A 612 27.78 -21.59 18.29
CA ASP A 612 27.84 -21.02 16.95
C ASP A 612 26.76 -19.97 16.65
N GLY A 613 25.94 -19.62 17.65
CA GLY A 613 24.93 -18.55 17.55
C GLY A 613 23.63 -18.97 16.88
N THR A 614 23.34 -20.26 16.77
CA THR A 614 22.07 -20.77 16.23
C THR A 614 21.19 -21.43 17.30
N ILE A 615 19.89 -21.51 17.06
CA ILE A 615 18.94 -22.17 17.97
C ILE A 615 19.23 -23.67 18.02
N ARG A 616 19.36 -24.19 19.23
CA ARG A 616 19.55 -25.60 19.52
C ARG A 616 18.31 -26.40 19.16
N THR A 617 18.42 -27.22 18.11
CA THR A 617 17.31 -28.06 17.61
C THR A 617 17.46 -29.55 17.95
N GLU A 618 18.66 -29.98 18.34
CA GLU A 618 18.98 -31.37 18.67
C GLU A 618 19.45 -31.51 20.13
N PRO A 619 19.06 -32.59 20.84
CA PRO A 619 19.47 -32.81 22.22
C PRO A 619 20.98 -33.08 22.34
N THR A 620 21.57 -32.73 23.48
CA THR A 620 22.99 -32.97 23.78
C THR A 620 23.17 -33.94 24.96
N ALA A 621 24.38 -34.47 25.14
CA ALA A 621 24.69 -35.38 26.24
C ALA A 621 24.55 -34.73 27.63
N ASP A 622 24.60 -33.40 27.70
CA ASP A 622 24.46 -32.61 28.92
C ASP A 622 22.99 -32.30 29.29
N ASP A 623 22.03 -32.77 28.48
CA ASP A 623 20.60 -32.64 28.79
C ASP A 623 20.22 -33.55 29.97
N VAL A 624 20.27 -33.00 31.19
CA VAL A 624 19.86 -33.71 32.41
C VAL A 624 18.34 -33.64 32.60
N TYR A 625 17.69 -34.79 32.77
CA TYR A 625 16.24 -34.84 32.95
C TYR A 625 15.84 -34.55 34.40
N GLY A 626 15.24 -33.38 34.65
CA GLY A 626 14.81 -32.92 35.96
C GLY A 626 14.67 -31.40 36.05
N ASP A 627 14.50 -30.88 37.27
CA ASP A 627 14.34 -29.46 37.55
C ASP A 627 15.64 -28.69 37.23
N GLY A 628 15.75 -28.17 36.00
CA GLY A 628 16.81 -27.24 35.62
C GLY A 628 17.33 -27.31 34.19
N VAL A 629 17.00 -28.34 33.40
CA VAL A 629 17.43 -28.41 31.99
C VAL A 629 16.24 -28.56 31.05
N THR A 630 16.35 -27.91 29.90
CA THR A 630 15.25 -27.68 28.99
C THR A 630 15.61 -28.29 27.62
N ARG A 631 14.78 -29.19 27.08
CA ARG A 631 15.09 -29.91 25.84
C ARG A 631 14.65 -29.14 24.59
N PRO A 632 15.28 -29.33 23.42
CA PRO A 632 14.70 -28.90 22.15
C PRO A 632 13.29 -29.47 21.94
N LEU A 633 12.42 -28.67 21.32
CA LEU A 633 10.99 -28.98 21.17
C LEU A 633 10.63 -29.68 19.86
N LYS A 634 11.60 -29.89 18.98
CA LYS A 634 11.43 -30.51 17.67
C LYS A 634 10.56 -31.79 17.70
N PRO A 635 10.74 -32.76 18.62
CA PRO A 635 9.89 -33.95 18.65
C PRO A 635 8.40 -33.67 18.91
N TRP A 636 8.08 -32.64 19.71
CA TRP A 636 6.69 -32.23 19.96
C TRP A 636 6.11 -31.47 18.77
N ALA A 637 6.92 -30.62 18.12
CA ALA A 637 6.51 -29.93 16.91
C ALA A 637 6.19 -30.91 15.76
N GLU A 638 7.07 -31.88 15.52
CA GLU A 638 6.86 -32.94 14.53
C GLU A 638 5.63 -33.81 14.87
N ALA A 639 5.41 -34.10 16.15
CA ALA A 639 4.22 -34.82 16.60
C ALA A 639 2.92 -34.02 16.38
N ALA A 640 2.93 -32.71 16.61
CA ALA A 640 1.80 -31.83 16.35
C ALA A 640 1.47 -31.78 14.85
N LYS A 641 2.49 -31.65 14.00
CA LYS A 641 2.36 -31.72 12.54
C LYS A 641 1.73 -33.04 12.09
N ALA A 642 2.25 -34.16 12.58
CA ALA A 642 1.71 -35.48 12.25
C ALA A 642 0.24 -35.62 12.65
N VAL A 643 -0.19 -35.06 13.78
CA VAL A 643 -1.62 -35.06 14.17
C VAL A 643 -2.45 -34.17 13.24
N ALA A 644 -1.94 -33.01 12.83
CA ALA A 644 -2.63 -32.14 11.89
C ALA A 644 -2.86 -32.85 10.54
N GLU A 645 -1.82 -33.51 10.02
CA GLU A 645 -1.90 -34.33 8.81
C GLU A 645 -2.88 -35.51 8.97
N GLU A 646 -2.84 -36.23 10.09
CA GLU A 646 -3.74 -37.35 10.38
C GLU A 646 -5.21 -36.93 10.49
N THR A 647 -5.47 -35.75 11.04
CA THR A 647 -6.82 -35.26 11.30
C THR A 647 -7.34 -34.34 10.19
N GLY A 648 -6.49 -33.93 9.24
CA GLY A 648 -6.81 -32.93 8.23
C GLY A 648 -7.09 -31.54 8.82
N ALA A 649 -6.58 -31.24 10.01
CA ALA A 649 -6.68 -29.92 10.62
C ALA A 649 -5.66 -28.95 9.97
N PRO A 650 -6.00 -27.67 9.75
CA PRO A 650 -5.00 -26.67 9.41
C PRO A 650 -3.83 -26.65 10.40
N PHE A 651 -2.62 -26.41 9.89
CA PHE A 651 -1.39 -26.47 10.68
C PHE A 651 -0.56 -25.19 10.53
N ILE A 652 -0.08 -24.67 11.67
CA ILE A 652 0.88 -23.57 11.75
C ILE A 652 2.19 -24.11 12.31
N ASP A 653 3.25 -24.08 11.49
CA ASP A 653 4.59 -24.55 11.88
C ASP A 653 5.38 -23.48 12.64
N LEU A 654 4.80 -23.01 13.75
CA LEU A 654 5.39 -21.97 14.59
C LEU A 654 6.80 -22.33 15.07
N TYR A 655 7.09 -23.61 15.32
CA TYR A 655 8.43 -24.08 15.67
C TYR A 655 9.44 -23.72 14.58
N GLN A 656 9.20 -24.13 13.34
CA GLN A 656 10.15 -23.91 12.24
C GLN A 656 10.35 -22.42 11.96
N VAL A 657 9.27 -21.64 11.88
CA VAL A 657 9.37 -20.20 11.57
C VAL A 657 10.04 -19.43 12.71
N SER A 658 9.81 -19.79 13.97
CA SER A 658 10.48 -19.14 15.11
C SER A 658 11.97 -19.51 15.23
N VAL A 659 12.36 -20.73 14.85
CA VAL A 659 13.79 -21.09 14.71
C VAL A 659 14.47 -20.20 13.67
N ALA A 660 13.89 -20.08 12.48
CA ALA A 660 14.44 -19.24 11.42
C ALA A 660 14.52 -17.76 11.84
N TYR A 661 13.47 -17.26 12.47
CA TYR A 661 13.38 -15.88 12.95
C TYR A 661 14.48 -15.55 13.97
N HIS A 662 14.65 -16.37 15.01
CA HIS A 662 15.68 -16.13 16.02
C HIS A 662 17.11 -16.34 15.50
N ASN A 663 17.31 -17.28 14.57
CA ASN A 663 18.61 -17.44 13.90
C ASN A 663 18.98 -16.21 13.07
N HIS A 664 18.01 -15.62 12.38
CA HIS A 664 18.23 -14.40 11.61
C HIS A 664 18.52 -13.20 12.51
N LEU A 665 17.77 -13.06 13.61
CA LEU A 665 17.92 -11.98 14.57
C LEU A 665 19.23 -12.08 15.37
N GLY A 666 19.69 -13.31 15.61
CA GLY A 666 20.83 -13.60 16.45
C GLY A 666 20.49 -13.63 17.95
N GLU A 667 21.42 -14.18 18.73
CA GLU A 667 21.23 -14.44 20.17
C GLU A 667 20.91 -13.17 20.97
N THR A 668 21.76 -12.14 20.88
CA THR A 668 21.63 -10.93 21.71
C THR A 668 20.28 -10.24 21.53
N ALA A 669 19.87 -10.01 20.29
CA ALA A 669 18.58 -9.36 20.01
C ALA A 669 17.38 -10.28 20.31
N SER A 670 17.55 -11.60 20.23
CA SER A 670 16.50 -12.54 20.68
C SER A 670 16.27 -12.48 22.18
N TRP A 671 17.30 -12.21 22.99
CA TRP A 671 17.16 -12.09 24.44
C TRP A 671 16.29 -10.92 24.88
N ASP A 672 16.21 -9.85 24.09
CA ASP A 672 15.37 -8.67 24.35
C ASP A 672 13.86 -8.99 24.39
N PHE A 673 13.45 -10.16 23.91
CA PHE A 673 12.08 -10.64 23.99
C PHE A 673 11.72 -11.31 25.31
N SER A 674 12.71 -11.53 26.18
CA SER A 674 12.52 -12.27 27.43
C SER A 674 11.98 -11.34 28.51
N PRO A 675 10.97 -11.76 29.30
CA PRO A 675 10.43 -10.94 30.38
C PRO A 675 11.39 -10.78 31.56
N LYS A 676 12.41 -11.64 31.65
CA LYS A 676 13.45 -11.61 32.67
C LYS A 676 14.68 -12.38 32.18
N GLU A 677 15.80 -12.14 32.85
CA GLU A 677 17.06 -12.83 32.61
C GLU A 677 16.88 -14.35 32.71
N ASN A 678 17.48 -15.08 31.76
CA ASN A 678 17.43 -16.54 31.63
C ASN A 678 16.05 -17.15 31.31
N ASP A 679 15.02 -16.35 31.01
CA ASP A 679 13.74 -16.89 30.53
C ASP A 679 13.80 -17.13 29.02
N ILE A 680 14.03 -18.39 28.63
CA ILE A 680 14.16 -18.81 27.22
C ILE A 680 12.83 -19.17 26.55
N THR A 681 11.71 -19.10 27.28
CA THR A 681 10.41 -19.64 26.84
C THR A 681 9.34 -18.57 26.74
N HIS A 682 9.23 -17.68 27.73
CA HIS A 682 8.15 -16.70 27.79
C HIS A 682 8.52 -15.40 27.09
N PHE A 683 7.52 -14.56 26.84
CA PHE A 683 7.69 -13.29 26.12
C PHE A 683 7.33 -12.09 26.99
N ASN A 684 8.07 -11.01 26.81
CA ASN A 684 7.57 -9.66 27.09
C ASN A 684 6.67 -9.19 25.92
N GLU A 685 6.22 -7.94 25.96
CA GLU A 685 5.32 -7.37 24.94
C GLU A 685 5.93 -7.41 23.53
N LEU A 686 7.21 -7.03 23.37
CA LEU A 686 7.91 -7.08 22.07
C LEU A 686 7.99 -8.50 21.52
N GLY A 687 8.34 -9.47 22.37
CA GLY A 687 8.38 -10.87 21.99
C GLY A 687 7.00 -11.42 21.61
N ALA A 688 5.96 -11.05 22.36
CA ALA A 688 4.59 -11.50 22.10
C ALA A 688 4.10 -10.99 20.73
N GLU A 689 4.37 -9.72 20.42
CA GLU A 689 4.07 -9.12 19.11
C GLU A 689 4.82 -9.80 17.96
N ALA A 690 6.13 -10.04 18.14
CA ALA A 690 6.94 -10.72 17.13
C ALA A 690 6.40 -12.12 16.81
N ILE A 691 6.09 -12.91 17.84
CA ILE A 691 5.55 -14.27 17.67
C ILE A 691 4.13 -14.24 17.11
N ALA A 692 3.28 -13.30 17.53
CA ALA A 692 1.95 -13.13 16.97
C ALA A 692 1.99 -12.83 15.46
N ASN A 693 2.94 -12.01 14.99
CA ASN A 693 3.14 -11.74 13.57
C ASN A 693 3.53 -13.00 12.78
N LEU A 694 4.44 -13.83 13.33
CA LEU A 694 4.78 -15.11 12.70
C LEU A 694 3.56 -16.04 12.57
N ILE A 695 2.68 -16.06 13.57
CA ILE A 695 1.45 -16.86 13.53
C ILE A 695 0.49 -16.30 12.47
N VAL A 696 0.35 -14.97 12.37
CA VAL A 696 -0.47 -14.30 11.35
C VAL A 696 -0.01 -14.65 9.93
N ASP A 697 1.29 -14.61 9.68
CA ASP A 697 1.85 -14.91 8.36
C ASP A 697 1.57 -16.36 7.93
N GLU A 698 1.65 -17.30 8.86
CA GLU A 698 1.32 -18.70 8.61
C GLU A 698 -0.20 -18.93 8.53
N LEU A 699 -0.99 -18.20 9.31
CA LEU A 699 -2.45 -18.28 9.30
C LEU A 699 -3.04 -17.90 7.94
N ARG A 700 -2.48 -16.89 7.26
CA ARG A 700 -2.87 -16.50 5.89
C ARG A 700 -2.82 -17.67 4.90
N LYS A 701 -1.90 -18.61 5.11
CA LYS A 701 -1.73 -19.81 4.29
C LYS A 701 -2.61 -20.96 4.79
N ALA A 702 -2.65 -21.17 6.11
CA ALA A 702 -3.29 -22.32 6.72
C ALA A 702 -4.82 -22.24 6.75
N GLU A 703 -5.39 -21.06 7.02
CA GLU A 703 -6.84 -20.85 7.07
C GLU A 703 -7.23 -19.47 6.49
N PRO A 704 -7.30 -19.35 5.15
CA PRO A 704 -7.57 -18.08 4.48
C PRO A 704 -8.91 -17.44 4.86
N LYS A 705 -9.93 -18.23 5.28
CA LYS A 705 -11.23 -17.66 5.66
C LYS A 705 -11.15 -16.87 6.95
N LEU A 706 -10.45 -17.40 7.95
CA LEU A 706 -10.19 -16.69 9.20
C LEU A 706 -9.18 -15.56 9.00
N ALA A 707 -8.15 -15.76 8.17
CA ALA A 707 -7.14 -14.74 7.89
C ALA A 707 -7.74 -13.46 7.28
N LYS A 708 -8.84 -13.57 6.51
CA LYS A 708 -9.61 -12.42 6.03
C LYS A 708 -10.24 -11.56 7.13
N LYS A 709 -10.16 -11.97 8.40
CA LYS A 709 -10.65 -11.24 9.59
C LYS A 709 -9.52 -10.60 10.39
N LEU A 710 -8.28 -10.67 9.92
CA LEU A 710 -7.15 -9.94 10.49
C LEU A 710 -7.24 -8.43 10.17
N LYS A 711 -6.64 -7.62 11.03
CA LYS A 711 -6.47 -6.16 10.85
C LYS A 711 -5.46 -5.85 9.74
#